data_AF-A0A2K8L4G0-F1
#
_entry.id   AF-A0A2K8L4G0-F1
#
_cell.length_a   1.000
_cell.length_b   1.000
_cell.length_c   1.000
_cell.angle_alpha   90.00
_cell.angle_beta   90.00
_cell.angle_gamma   90.00
#
_symmetry.space_group_name_H-M   'P 1'
#
loop_
_entity.id
_entity.type
_entity.pdbx_description
1 polymer ?
#
loop_
_entity_poly.entity_id
_entity_poly.type
_entity_poly.pdbx_seq_one_letter_code
_entity_poly.pdbx_strand_id
1 'polypeptide(L)'
;MENKSLSNIERDPIATLPDQAMADLITLMADSAQDDIRELTQLLIFQIPSPSKYLSLLCQMLIDMEIYDPNHISKDQLFSIKKHWASQAASKVIWKDANNGAKKFPALFGILKFHKKWLLKNKDDAYVSACKVFLSICQVDFSTPCNGRQYYEHTYRVRDVLIKIADKHPELLSGSIKSSRIRILQFITELKHTPLCKTINDNEKWEVIESILCDTRTFACPLRADEPECESLPTLSNDTIDSADAPSSMPFDVEETSDPYDSAESEAAYKRKTGKAGSRLTKKDDQRTLMYKYQALGARNNFAITDVHRLTLLALSRFLSELFEDEDATELDIAYAFILLSCGVPEDRLAEMVSTTEQMAFKEGLIYFRCDTEILYVSLNNGHATWPDADGGHADQFMEILLPAEVCRVIKSSKDEHPFKVIADKFDYRAQAFGQHHPGLTPTARRIKSSFHTVFAADCFKGPLEASFLSGTIPYQYAAQAHYYRFDMEKLNQKYQQGVLDLVENMIWNGQGSVEFMQYIALFRQFNQESSPSGSIGSRLDADRDEYFKFMAFIRSEFHDHNDRIDWYRGEREIQHVFLTLQLQHLNLYFLTQVATALRPPGKKTTFSANEHFDLAYSDTKPSTDFTEINVAPVHKVLKAQIMQCREDLEKLELWAKQRGLILNQTRKFHHDLALTFRLRKNSRMIVPERMTGAKVRDIVTKLTAENGLSFSLPVKANNLFRHKNATALYQDVPDILLDEYMAHGREGLDMFNPWSTTSFTCYPTLEDKIDELIKGLVGKPLKVNFHV
;
A
#
# COMPACT_ATOMS: atom_id res chain seq x y z
N MET A 1 -50.57 35.11 -13.57
CA MET A 1 -49.34 35.94 -13.50
C MET A 1 -48.21 34.96 -13.31
N GLU A 2 -47.74 34.40 -14.44
CA GLU A 2 -46.50 34.79 -15.14
C GLU A 2 -45.25 34.27 -14.41
N ASN A 3 -44.20 33.71 -15.04
CA ASN A 3 -43.93 33.06 -16.32
C ASN A 3 -42.45 32.58 -16.21
N LYS A 4 -42.08 31.39 -16.73
CA LYS A 4 -40.71 31.00 -17.23
C LYS A 4 -39.52 30.99 -16.22
N SER A 5 -38.41 30.25 -16.37
CA SER A 5 -37.93 29.19 -17.29
C SER A 5 -36.58 28.64 -16.78
N LEU A 6 -36.28 27.37 -17.11
CA LEU A 6 -35.02 26.77 -17.58
C LEU A 6 -33.63 27.10 -16.96
N SER A 7 -32.90 25.98 -16.78
CA SER A 7 -31.47 25.72 -17.11
C SER A 7 -30.40 25.85 -16.02
N ASN A 8 -29.55 24.81 -15.98
CA ASN A 8 -28.12 24.78 -15.65
C ASN A 8 -27.59 25.81 -14.63
N ILE A 9 -27.25 25.34 -13.43
CA ILE A 9 -26.28 25.95 -12.51
C ILE A 9 -25.38 24.78 -12.06
N GLU A 10 -24.28 24.56 -12.75
CA GLU A 10 -22.94 25.14 -12.53
C GLU A 10 -22.14 24.36 -11.48
N ARG A 11 -20.87 24.12 -11.85
CA ARG A 11 -19.82 23.53 -11.02
C ARG A 11 -19.76 24.30 -9.69
N ASP A 12 -19.73 23.58 -8.57
CA ASP A 12 -19.53 24.17 -7.24
C ASP A 12 -18.40 25.23 -7.30
N PRO A 13 -18.69 26.50 -7.00
CA PRO A 13 -17.63 27.47 -6.80
C PRO A 13 -16.86 27.04 -5.55
N ILE A 14 -15.55 27.26 -5.58
CA ILE A 14 -14.68 27.19 -4.39
C ILE A 14 -15.42 27.92 -3.27
N ALA A 15 -15.82 27.20 -2.22
CA ALA A 15 -16.59 27.77 -1.12
C ALA A 15 -15.85 29.00 -0.58
N THR A 16 -16.39 30.19 -0.87
CA THR A 16 -15.95 31.43 -0.25
C THR A 16 -16.24 31.32 1.24
N LEU A 17 -15.31 31.83 2.04
CA LEU A 17 -15.46 31.98 3.49
C LEU A 17 -16.81 32.66 3.81
N PRO A 18 -17.51 32.28 4.90
CA PRO A 18 -18.74 32.96 5.30
C PRO A 18 -18.47 34.46 5.49
N ASP A 19 -19.33 35.32 4.95
CA ASP A 19 -19.15 36.78 4.91
C ASP A 19 -18.78 37.40 6.27
N GLN A 20 -19.24 36.80 7.37
CA GLN A 20 -18.90 37.21 8.73
C GLN A 20 -17.43 36.97 9.10
N ALA A 21 -16.86 35.82 8.72
CA ALA A 21 -15.45 35.52 8.94
C ALA A 21 -14.54 36.43 8.10
N MET A 22 -15.04 36.91 6.95
CA MET A 22 -14.36 37.90 6.12
C MET A 22 -14.39 39.29 6.74
N ALA A 23 -15.56 39.71 7.24
CA ALA A 23 -15.72 40.99 7.91
C ALA A 23 -14.86 41.09 9.18
N ASP A 24 -14.86 40.05 10.02
CA ASP A 24 -14.08 40.00 11.25
C ASP A 24 -12.57 40.09 10.98
N LEU A 25 -12.10 39.46 9.89
CA LEU A 25 -10.70 39.48 9.46
C LEU A 25 -10.30 40.84 8.86
N ILE A 26 -11.16 41.47 8.08
CA ILE A 26 -10.95 42.82 7.52
C ILE A 26 -10.86 43.87 8.63
N THR A 27 -11.72 43.79 9.65
CA THR A 27 -11.67 44.68 10.81
C THR A 27 -10.38 44.50 11.62
N LEU A 28 -9.88 43.26 11.73
CA LEU A 28 -8.62 42.93 12.39
C LEU A 28 -7.36 43.45 11.67
N MET A 29 -7.39 43.54 10.34
CA MET A 29 -6.24 43.98 9.53
C MET A 29 -6.16 45.51 9.35
N ALA A 30 -7.23 46.24 9.63
CA ALA A 30 -7.31 47.69 9.44
C ALA A 30 -6.43 48.50 10.41
N ASP A 31 -6.00 47.91 11.53
CA ASP A 31 -5.30 48.60 12.63
C ASP A 31 -3.76 48.45 12.63
N SER A 32 -3.13 47.86 11.60
CA SER A 32 -1.66 47.66 11.55
C SER A 32 -0.92 48.69 10.67
N ALA A 33 0.23 49.18 11.15
CA ALA A 33 0.91 50.38 10.63
C ALA A 33 2.18 50.13 9.77
N GLN A 34 2.36 48.96 9.15
CA GLN A 34 3.43 48.76 8.15
C GLN A 34 2.88 48.18 6.84
N ASP A 35 2.99 48.98 5.77
CA ASP A 35 2.39 48.71 4.45
C ASP A 35 2.88 47.39 3.83
N ASP A 36 4.15 47.01 4.03
CA ASP A 36 4.73 45.77 3.48
C ASP A 36 4.13 44.48 4.09
N ILE A 37 3.77 44.52 5.38
CA ILE A 37 3.17 43.38 6.11
C ILE A 37 1.66 43.30 5.82
N ARG A 38 1.01 44.45 5.64
CA ARG A 38 -0.39 44.52 5.20
C ARG A 38 -0.55 43.93 3.80
N GLU A 39 0.35 44.25 2.88
CA GLU A 39 0.39 43.66 1.54
C GLU A 39 0.56 42.14 1.62
N LEU A 40 1.57 41.62 2.32
CA LEU A 40 1.81 40.18 2.45
C LEU A 40 0.63 39.42 3.08
N THR A 41 -0.04 40.01 4.07
CA THR A 41 -1.20 39.40 4.75
C THR A 41 -2.45 39.39 3.86
N GLN A 42 -2.67 40.45 3.08
CA GLN A 42 -3.72 40.51 2.06
C GLN A 42 -3.46 39.49 0.92
N LEU A 43 -2.21 39.33 0.51
CA LEU A 43 -1.82 38.33 -0.50
C LEU A 43 -2.10 36.89 -0.05
N LEU A 44 -1.87 36.59 1.23
CA LEU A 44 -2.05 35.24 1.78
C LEU A 44 -3.50 34.82 1.96
N ILE A 45 -4.36 35.75 2.39
CA ILE A 45 -5.76 35.48 2.71
C ILE A 45 -6.65 35.55 1.46
N PHE A 46 -6.37 36.50 0.56
CA PHE A 46 -7.24 36.75 -0.59
C PHE A 46 -6.77 36.05 -1.86
N GLN A 47 -5.45 35.85 -2.07
CA GLN A 47 -4.93 35.44 -3.39
C GLN A 47 -4.51 33.97 -3.54
N ILE A 48 -4.31 33.24 -2.44
CA ILE A 48 -4.01 31.81 -2.49
C ILE A 48 -5.29 31.01 -2.24
N PRO A 49 -5.83 30.29 -3.24
CA PRO A 49 -7.01 29.45 -3.04
C PRO A 49 -6.66 28.28 -2.10
N SER A 50 -6.91 28.48 -0.81
CA SER A 50 -6.70 27.49 0.25
C SER A 50 -8.03 27.24 0.99
N PRO A 51 -8.48 25.98 1.11
CA PRO A 51 -9.65 25.65 1.92
C PRO A 51 -9.48 26.18 3.34
N SER A 52 -10.55 26.74 3.90
CA SER A 52 -10.60 27.28 5.27
C SER A 52 -9.99 26.35 6.32
N LYS A 53 -10.14 25.03 6.15
CA LYS A 53 -9.55 24.00 7.02
C LYS A 53 -8.01 23.93 7.06
N TYR A 54 -7.29 24.59 6.13
CA TYR A 54 -5.82 24.59 6.07
C TYR A 54 -5.19 25.94 6.41
N LEU A 55 -6.00 26.97 6.64
CA LEU A 55 -5.54 28.33 6.92
C LEU A 55 -4.77 28.41 8.25
N SER A 56 -5.18 27.66 9.28
CA SER A 56 -4.47 27.58 10.57
C SER A 56 -3.03 27.08 10.45
N LEU A 57 -2.81 26.04 9.62
CA LEU A 57 -1.48 25.47 9.40
C LEU A 57 -0.59 26.45 8.62
N LEU A 58 -1.15 27.11 7.61
CA LEU A 58 -0.46 28.13 6.83
C LEU A 58 0.01 29.28 7.72
N CYS A 59 -0.90 29.85 8.53
CA CYS A 59 -0.57 30.94 9.46
C CYS A 59 0.52 30.53 10.46
N GLN A 60 0.44 29.32 11.03
CA GLN A 60 1.44 28.84 11.98
C GLN A 60 2.84 28.77 11.34
N MET A 61 2.97 28.23 10.13
CA MET A 61 4.26 28.11 9.47
C MET A 61 4.90 29.46 9.14
N LEU A 62 4.09 30.46 8.82
CA LEU A 62 4.57 31.81 8.52
C LEU A 62 4.96 32.57 9.79
N ILE A 63 4.25 32.33 10.90
CA ILE A 63 4.64 32.77 12.23
C ILE A 63 5.97 32.15 12.61
N ASP A 64 6.10 30.82 12.44
CA ASP A 64 7.32 30.09 12.81
C ASP A 64 8.53 30.62 12.04
N MET A 65 8.38 30.93 10.75
CA MET A 65 9.42 31.51 9.89
C MET A 65 9.64 33.02 10.09
N GLU A 66 8.97 33.66 11.05
CA GLU A 66 9.03 35.11 11.29
C GLU A 66 8.70 35.94 10.03
N ILE A 67 7.91 35.37 9.11
CA ILE A 67 7.34 36.07 7.96
C ILE A 67 6.12 36.89 8.42
N TYR A 68 5.49 36.46 9.51
CA TYR A 68 4.31 37.07 10.10
C TYR A 68 4.55 37.35 11.60
N ASP A 69 4.41 38.61 12.04
CA ASP A 69 4.54 39.00 13.45
C ASP A 69 3.17 38.93 14.17
N PRO A 70 2.97 38.02 15.13
CA PRO A 70 1.72 37.91 15.88
C PRO A 70 1.47 39.05 16.87
N ASN A 71 2.42 39.97 17.13
CA ASN A 71 2.22 41.09 18.05
C ASN A 71 1.15 42.11 17.61
N HIS A 72 0.63 41.98 16.39
CA HIS A 72 -0.47 42.79 15.86
C HIS A 72 -1.83 42.07 15.85
N ILE A 73 -1.89 40.83 16.35
CA ILE A 73 -3.15 40.12 16.63
C ILE A 73 -3.16 39.75 18.11
N SER A 74 -4.22 40.09 18.83
CA SER A 74 -4.26 39.81 20.27
C SER A 74 -4.18 38.29 20.52
N LYS A 75 -3.53 37.92 21.63
CA LYS A 75 -3.38 36.51 22.03
C LYS A 75 -4.73 35.79 22.07
N ASP A 76 -5.80 36.51 22.41
CA ASP A 76 -7.18 36.01 22.47
C ASP A 76 -7.84 35.86 21.10
N GLN A 77 -7.51 36.72 20.12
CA GLN A 77 -7.94 36.58 18.72
C GLN A 77 -7.25 35.38 18.07
N LEU A 78 -5.94 35.22 18.32
CA LEU A 78 -5.17 34.08 17.85
C LEU A 78 -5.66 32.77 18.50
N PHE A 79 -6.03 32.81 19.78
CA PHE A 79 -6.63 31.68 20.49
C PHE A 79 -8.04 31.35 20.01
N SER A 80 -8.84 32.36 19.65
CA SER A 80 -10.20 32.18 19.12
C SER A 80 -10.20 31.61 17.70
N ILE A 81 -9.30 32.09 16.84
CA ILE A 81 -9.07 31.53 15.50
C ILE A 81 -8.54 30.09 15.62
N LYS A 82 -7.57 29.85 16.50
CA LYS A 82 -7.02 28.52 16.79
C LYS A 82 -8.07 27.57 17.35
N LYS A 83 -8.96 28.01 18.25
CA LYS A 83 -10.04 27.22 18.86
C LYS A 83 -11.18 26.94 17.88
N HIS A 84 -11.57 27.93 17.08
CA HIS A 84 -12.58 27.79 16.04
C HIS A 84 -12.10 26.81 14.95
N TRP A 85 -10.83 26.84 14.56
CA TRP A 85 -10.30 25.99 13.49
C TRP A 85 -9.70 24.65 13.95
N ALA A 86 -9.23 24.53 15.19
CA ALA A 86 -8.85 23.23 15.79
C ALA A 86 -10.06 22.30 15.99
N SER A 87 -11.29 22.83 15.94
CA SER A 87 -12.51 22.03 15.92
C SER A 87 -12.74 21.28 14.59
N GLN A 88 -11.94 21.54 13.56
CA GLN A 88 -11.98 20.81 12.28
C GLN A 88 -10.78 19.86 12.13
N ALA A 89 -11.07 18.57 12.02
CA ALA A 89 -10.12 17.44 12.09
C ALA A 89 -9.13 17.28 10.91
N ALA A 90 -8.63 18.35 10.29
CA ALA A 90 -7.98 18.30 8.97
C ALA A 90 -6.44 18.36 8.94
N SER A 91 -5.75 18.66 10.04
CA SER A 91 -4.29 18.89 10.02
C SER A 91 -3.43 17.62 9.84
N LYS A 92 -3.98 16.43 10.11
CA LYS A 92 -3.25 15.14 10.00
C LYS A 92 -3.16 14.55 8.58
N VAL A 93 -3.85 15.12 7.59
CA VAL A 93 -3.99 14.50 6.25
C VAL A 93 -2.92 14.94 5.24
N ILE A 94 -2.35 16.14 5.37
CA ILE A 94 -1.39 16.69 4.37
C ILE A 94 -0.08 15.88 4.30
N TRP A 95 0.33 15.25 5.39
CA TRP A 95 1.60 14.54 5.46
C TRP A 95 1.59 13.17 4.80
N LYS A 96 0.40 12.57 4.57
CA LYS A 96 0.27 11.21 4.01
C LYS A 96 0.05 11.16 2.49
N ASP A 97 -0.29 12.27 1.84
CA ASP A 97 -0.68 12.28 0.42
C ASP A 97 -0.11 13.49 -0.34
N ALA A 98 1.22 13.63 -0.29
CA ALA A 98 1.95 14.80 -0.79
C ALA A 98 1.77 15.07 -2.29
N ASN A 99 1.55 14.03 -3.11
CA ASN A 99 1.44 14.18 -4.56
C ASN A 99 0.06 14.71 -5.00
N ASN A 100 -1.02 14.29 -4.33
CA ASN A 100 -2.37 14.78 -4.62
C ASN A 100 -2.67 16.14 -3.97
N GLY A 101 -2.10 16.39 -2.78
CA GLY A 101 -2.20 17.69 -2.11
C GLY A 101 -1.50 18.81 -2.88
N ALA A 102 -0.35 18.53 -3.49
CA ALA A 102 0.40 19.51 -4.26
C ALA A 102 -0.36 19.98 -5.52
N LYS A 103 -1.09 19.09 -6.22
CA LYS A 103 -1.92 19.46 -7.37
C LYS A 103 -3.14 20.31 -7.00
N LYS A 104 -3.72 20.08 -5.82
CA LYS A 104 -4.92 20.80 -5.36
C LYS A 104 -4.60 22.14 -4.71
N PHE A 105 -3.48 22.25 -3.97
CA PHE A 105 -3.07 23.48 -3.26
C PHE A 105 -1.57 23.79 -3.48
N PRO A 106 -1.16 24.18 -4.70
CA PRO A 106 0.25 24.28 -5.06
C PRO A 106 1.05 25.25 -4.18
N ALA A 107 0.54 26.47 -3.94
CA ALA A 107 1.24 27.50 -3.17
C ALA A 107 1.44 27.10 -1.70
N LEU A 108 0.42 26.52 -1.06
CA LEU A 108 0.51 25.98 0.30
C LEU A 108 1.62 24.91 0.40
N PHE A 109 1.69 24.03 -0.61
CA PHE A 109 2.73 23.01 -0.66
C PHE A 109 4.12 23.60 -0.92
N GLY A 110 4.20 24.70 -1.69
CA GLY A 110 5.41 25.49 -1.87
C GLY A 110 5.96 26.01 -0.54
N ILE A 111 5.11 26.67 0.25
CA ILE A 111 5.44 27.19 1.58
C ILE A 111 5.87 26.07 2.53
N LEU A 112 5.21 24.91 2.47
CA LEU A 112 5.60 23.72 3.23
C LEU A 112 7.01 23.21 2.92
N LYS A 113 7.45 23.32 1.68
CA LYS A 113 8.82 22.95 1.31
C LYS A 113 9.84 23.96 1.83
N PHE A 114 9.56 25.26 1.76
CA PHE A 114 10.42 26.29 2.37
C PHE A 114 10.55 26.10 3.87
N HIS A 115 9.43 25.94 4.59
CA HIS A 115 9.41 25.71 6.03
C HIS A 115 10.20 24.44 6.43
N LYS A 116 10.05 23.34 5.69
CA LYS A 116 10.83 22.11 5.94
C LYS A 116 12.32 22.32 5.74
N LYS A 117 12.72 23.02 4.67
CA LYS A 117 14.12 23.32 4.38
C LYS A 117 14.72 24.25 5.44
N TRP A 118 14.00 25.28 5.84
CA TRP A 118 14.32 26.18 6.94
C TRP A 118 14.58 25.41 8.24
N LEU A 119 13.67 24.51 8.64
CA LEU A 119 13.88 23.66 9.82
C LEU A 119 15.12 22.74 9.69
N LEU A 120 15.33 22.12 8.53
CA LEU A 120 16.45 21.19 8.29
C LEU A 120 17.80 21.90 8.24
N LYS A 121 17.82 23.20 8.00
CA LYS A 121 19.04 24.02 7.84
C LYS A 121 19.21 25.00 9.00
N ASN A 122 18.82 24.58 10.21
CA ASN A 122 19.00 25.36 11.44
C ASN A 122 18.39 26.77 11.38
N LYS A 123 17.21 26.90 10.75
CA LYS A 123 16.45 28.15 10.65
C LYS A 123 17.14 29.27 9.86
N ASP A 124 17.85 28.90 8.80
CA ASP A 124 18.55 29.85 7.92
C ASP A 124 17.60 30.88 7.26
N ASP A 125 17.87 32.17 7.50
CA ASP A 125 17.13 33.33 7.00
C ASP A 125 17.03 33.38 5.47
N ALA A 126 17.97 32.76 4.75
CA ALA A 126 17.90 32.67 3.30
C ALA A 126 16.59 32.04 2.82
N TYR A 127 16.08 31.01 3.52
CA TYR A 127 14.80 30.38 3.16
C TYR A 127 13.59 31.23 3.52
N VAL A 128 13.69 32.07 4.56
CA VAL A 128 12.67 33.06 4.92
C VAL A 128 12.55 34.08 3.79
N SER A 129 13.69 34.65 3.35
CA SER A 129 13.74 35.59 2.24
C SER A 129 13.29 34.96 0.92
N ALA A 130 13.69 33.72 0.62
CA ALA A 130 13.21 32.99 -0.55
C ALA A 130 11.69 32.77 -0.51
N CYS A 131 11.12 32.46 0.66
CA CYS A 131 9.68 32.30 0.83
C CYS A 131 8.93 33.63 0.66
N LYS A 132 9.49 34.75 1.14
CA LYS A 132 8.93 36.10 0.91
C LYS A 132 8.92 36.46 -0.58
N VAL A 133 10.00 36.18 -1.30
CA VAL A 133 10.06 36.35 -2.76
C VAL A 133 9.06 35.44 -3.46
N PHE A 134 8.96 34.17 -3.07
CA PHE A 134 7.98 33.22 -3.61
C PHE A 134 6.54 33.71 -3.45
N LEU A 135 6.17 34.21 -2.26
CA LEU A 135 4.84 34.76 -1.99
C LEU A 135 4.54 36.00 -2.84
N SER A 136 5.53 36.87 -3.04
CA SER A 136 5.39 38.05 -3.91
C SER A 136 5.20 37.70 -5.39
N ILE A 137 5.60 36.49 -5.81
CA ILE A 137 5.48 36.02 -7.18
C ILE A 137 4.17 35.26 -7.40
N CYS A 138 3.69 34.52 -6.40
CA CYS A 138 2.49 33.69 -6.51
C CYS A 138 1.17 34.49 -6.49
N GLN A 139 1.23 35.80 -6.71
CA GLN A 139 0.06 36.67 -6.79
C GLN A 139 -0.75 36.30 -8.02
N VAL A 140 -2.00 35.87 -7.83
CA VAL A 140 -2.91 35.57 -8.93
C VAL A 140 -3.81 36.77 -9.14
N ASP A 141 -3.79 37.32 -10.35
CA ASP A 141 -4.80 38.29 -10.76
C ASP A 141 -6.13 37.56 -11.01
N PHE A 142 -7.07 37.73 -10.09
CA PHE A 142 -8.41 37.11 -10.17
C PHE A 142 -9.26 37.61 -11.33
N SER A 143 -8.87 38.70 -11.98
CA SER A 143 -9.54 39.16 -13.20
C SER A 143 -9.24 38.25 -14.40
N THR A 144 -8.23 37.40 -14.31
CA THR A 144 -7.81 36.50 -15.40
C THR A 144 -8.12 35.03 -15.05
N PRO A 145 -8.76 34.24 -15.94
CA PRO A 145 -9.05 32.84 -15.66
C PRO A 145 -7.77 32.02 -15.45
N CYS A 146 -7.60 31.51 -14.24
CA CYS A 146 -6.44 30.72 -13.82
C CYS A 146 -6.60 29.25 -14.22
N ASN A 147 -5.62 28.70 -14.94
CA ASN A 147 -5.55 27.27 -15.23
C ASN A 147 -4.85 26.53 -14.08
N GLY A 148 -5.58 25.64 -13.38
CA GLY A 148 -5.04 24.91 -12.23
C GLY A 148 -3.77 24.09 -12.52
N ARG A 149 -3.59 23.59 -13.75
CA ARG A 149 -2.35 22.91 -14.16
C ARG A 149 -1.17 23.87 -14.25
N GLN A 150 -1.38 25.07 -14.81
CA GLN A 150 -0.33 26.08 -14.94
C GLN A 150 0.02 26.71 -13.60
N TYR A 151 -0.97 26.93 -12.73
CA TYR A 151 -0.74 27.33 -11.35
C TYR A 151 0.18 26.34 -10.64
N TYR A 152 -0.10 25.04 -10.77
CA TYR A 152 0.74 23.98 -10.23
C TYR A 152 2.17 23.99 -10.79
N GLU A 153 2.30 24.07 -12.12
CA GLU A 153 3.61 24.06 -12.79
C GLU A 153 4.45 25.29 -12.42
N HIS A 154 3.87 26.50 -12.44
CA HIS A 154 4.56 27.74 -12.09
C HIS A 154 5.00 27.73 -10.63
N THR A 155 4.12 27.33 -9.70
CA THR A 155 4.47 27.19 -8.28
C THR A 155 5.64 26.24 -8.09
N TYR A 156 5.61 25.06 -8.71
CA TYR A 156 6.68 24.08 -8.56
C TYR A 156 8.02 24.61 -9.08
N ARG A 157 8.01 25.23 -10.26
CA ARG A 157 9.20 25.79 -10.93
C ARG A 157 9.83 26.92 -10.12
N VAL A 158 9.04 27.93 -9.72
CA VAL A 158 9.53 29.08 -8.93
C VAL A 158 10.05 28.62 -7.57
N ARG A 159 9.33 27.74 -6.88
CA ARG A 159 9.74 27.18 -5.59
C ARG A 159 11.11 26.50 -5.67
N ASP A 160 11.31 25.60 -6.63
CA ASP A 160 12.55 24.81 -6.70
C ASP A 160 13.77 25.66 -7.06
N VAL A 161 13.59 26.69 -7.88
CA VAL A 161 14.66 27.64 -8.17
C VAL A 161 15.00 28.46 -6.94
N LEU A 162 14.01 29.00 -6.23
CA LEU A 162 14.27 29.78 -5.01
C LEU A 162 14.90 28.94 -3.88
N ILE A 163 14.53 27.66 -3.75
CA ILE A 163 15.21 26.73 -2.82
C ILE A 163 16.67 26.52 -3.24
N LYS A 164 16.95 26.32 -4.53
CA LYS A 164 18.33 26.17 -5.02
C LYS A 164 19.16 27.44 -4.82
N ILE A 165 18.56 28.62 -5.00
CA ILE A 165 19.20 29.90 -4.74
C ILE A 165 19.49 30.05 -3.24
N ALA A 166 18.53 29.75 -2.35
CA ALA A 166 18.78 29.75 -0.92
C ALA A 166 19.90 28.76 -0.52
N ASP A 167 19.98 27.60 -1.17
CA ASP A 167 21.01 26.57 -0.92
C ASP A 167 22.42 26.98 -1.39
N LYS A 168 22.54 27.76 -2.47
CA LYS A 168 23.84 27.98 -3.17
C LYS A 168 24.28 29.43 -3.27
N HIS A 169 23.33 30.37 -3.26
CA HIS A 169 23.51 31.80 -3.53
C HIS A 169 22.63 32.66 -2.59
N PRO A 170 22.72 32.47 -1.25
CA PRO A 170 21.88 33.20 -0.29
C PRO A 170 22.05 34.73 -0.37
N GLU A 171 23.19 35.21 -0.84
CA GLU A 171 23.48 36.63 -1.07
C GLU A 171 22.48 37.31 -2.01
N LEU A 172 21.90 36.56 -2.96
CA LEU A 172 20.89 37.06 -3.91
C LEU A 172 19.53 37.35 -3.24
N LEU A 173 19.32 36.82 -2.03
CA LEU A 173 18.07 36.94 -1.25
C LEU A 173 18.16 37.98 -0.12
N SER A 174 19.29 38.70 -0.01
CA SER A 174 19.45 39.77 0.98
C SER A 174 18.61 41.00 0.62
N GLY A 175 18.36 41.94 1.54
CA GLY A 175 17.70 43.21 1.20
C GLY A 175 16.18 43.11 0.91
N SER A 176 15.62 44.09 0.19
CA SER A 176 14.17 44.13 -0.08
C SER A 176 13.73 43.06 -1.09
N ILE A 177 12.45 42.66 -1.06
CA ILE A 177 11.87 41.68 -2.00
C ILE A 177 12.12 42.11 -3.45
N LYS A 178 11.89 43.39 -3.77
CA LYS A 178 12.12 43.95 -5.11
C LYS A 178 13.60 43.85 -5.52
N SER A 179 14.53 44.17 -4.62
CA SER A 179 15.97 44.05 -4.90
C SER A 179 16.44 42.60 -5.07
N SER A 180 15.83 41.67 -4.32
CA SER A 180 16.10 40.24 -4.44
C SER A 180 15.58 39.71 -5.78
N ARG A 181 14.35 40.07 -6.18
CA ARG A 181 13.78 39.72 -7.49
C ARG A 181 14.68 40.16 -8.64
N ILE A 182 15.17 41.41 -8.61
CA ILE A 182 16.07 41.95 -9.66
C ILE A 182 17.39 41.17 -9.73
N ARG A 183 18.01 40.86 -8.58
CA ARG A 183 19.28 40.10 -8.54
C ARG A 183 19.11 38.66 -8.99
N ILE A 184 18.01 38.02 -8.61
CA ILE A 184 17.68 36.66 -9.07
C ILE A 184 17.46 36.66 -10.58
N LEU A 185 16.76 37.67 -11.11
CA LEU A 185 16.55 37.83 -12.54
C LEU A 185 17.88 37.98 -13.28
N GLN A 186 18.75 38.90 -12.84
CA GLN A 186 20.09 39.09 -13.41
C GLN A 186 20.91 37.80 -13.40
N PHE A 187 20.92 37.09 -12.27
CA PHE A 187 21.59 35.80 -12.13
C PHE A 187 21.07 34.74 -13.10
N ILE A 188 19.75 34.65 -13.29
CA ILE A 188 19.13 33.71 -14.25
C ILE A 188 19.50 34.08 -15.69
N THR A 189 19.47 35.37 -16.04
CA THR A 189 19.84 35.84 -17.38
C THR A 189 21.33 35.58 -17.67
N GLU A 190 22.23 35.76 -16.69
CA GLU A 190 23.65 35.42 -16.82
C GLU A 190 23.88 33.91 -17.02
N LEU A 191 23.14 33.06 -16.28
CA LEU A 191 23.22 31.61 -16.40
C LEU A 191 22.80 31.09 -17.77
N LYS A 192 21.83 31.72 -18.45
CA LYS A 192 21.39 31.32 -19.80
C LYS A 192 22.52 31.30 -20.83
N HIS A 193 23.55 32.11 -20.61
CA HIS A 193 24.70 32.20 -21.52
C HIS A 193 25.86 31.26 -21.15
N THR A 194 25.74 30.47 -20.07
CA THR A 194 26.79 29.51 -19.66
C THR A 194 26.56 28.09 -20.21
N PRO A 195 27.63 27.32 -20.51
CA PRO A 195 27.53 25.93 -20.98
C PRO A 195 26.77 24.99 -20.03
N LEU A 196 26.65 25.36 -18.75
CA LEU A 196 25.95 24.59 -17.72
C LEU A 196 24.43 24.44 -18.02
N CYS A 197 23.81 25.42 -18.70
CA CYS A 197 22.38 25.36 -19.06
C CYS A 197 22.05 24.30 -20.11
N LYS A 198 23.02 23.87 -20.96
CA LYS A 198 22.75 22.90 -22.04
C LYS A 198 22.56 21.45 -21.58
N THR A 199 22.90 21.12 -20.34
CA THR A 199 22.79 19.74 -19.81
C THR A 199 21.46 19.47 -19.10
N ILE A 200 20.67 20.50 -18.85
CA ILE A 200 19.35 20.36 -18.24
C ILE A 200 18.34 20.69 -19.34
N ASN A 201 17.43 19.77 -19.64
CA ASN A 201 16.33 19.90 -20.61
C ASN A 201 15.26 20.94 -20.13
N ASP A 202 15.72 22.09 -19.62
CA ASP A 202 15.00 23.05 -18.77
C ASP A 202 14.91 24.46 -19.40
N ASN A 203 15.26 24.65 -20.67
CA ASN A 203 15.16 25.98 -21.33
C ASN A 203 13.75 26.58 -21.17
N GLU A 204 12.70 25.79 -21.39
CA GLU A 204 11.30 26.19 -21.15
C GLU A 204 11.00 26.50 -19.67
N LYS A 205 11.73 25.90 -18.71
CA LYS A 205 11.53 26.19 -17.28
C LYS A 205 12.12 27.55 -16.90
N TRP A 206 13.27 27.90 -17.46
CA TRP A 206 13.93 29.17 -17.20
C TRP A 206 13.21 30.35 -17.84
N GLU A 207 12.66 30.20 -19.05
CA GLU A 207 11.86 31.25 -19.70
C GLU A 207 10.58 31.57 -18.92
N VAL A 208 9.91 30.54 -18.39
CA VAL A 208 8.71 30.76 -17.56
C VAL A 208 9.07 31.48 -16.25
N ILE A 209 10.18 31.14 -15.62
CA ILE A 209 10.58 31.79 -14.37
C ILE A 209 11.07 33.22 -14.63
N GLU A 210 11.84 33.45 -15.68
CA GLU A 210 12.31 34.78 -16.08
C GLU A 210 11.11 35.69 -16.38
N SER A 211 10.16 35.24 -17.19
CA SER A 211 8.96 36.02 -17.54
C SER A 211 8.08 36.32 -16.33
N ILE A 212 7.98 35.39 -15.38
CA ILE A 212 7.28 35.62 -14.10
C ILE A 212 8.05 36.62 -13.22
N LEU A 213 9.39 36.53 -13.16
CA LEU A 213 10.21 37.40 -12.32
C LEU A 213 10.28 38.84 -12.84
N CYS A 214 10.24 39.06 -14.16
CA CYS A 214 10.23 40.37 -14.79
C CYS A 214 8.81 40.94 -15.03
N ASP A 215 7.78 40.30 -14.47
CA ASP A 215 6.37 40.69 -14.58
C ASP A 215 5.84 40.76 -16.03
N THR A 216 6.56 40.20 -17.02
CA THR A 216 6.06 40.10 -18.41
C THR A 216 5.02 39.00 -18.56
N ARG A 217 4.96 38.07 -17.60
CA ARG A 217 3.94 37.02 -17.53
C ARG A 217 3.26 37.00 -16.17
N THR A 218 1.94 37.14 -16.17
CA THR A 218 1.10 36.96 -14.98
C THR A 218 1.17 35.51 -14.50
N PHE A 219 1.38 35.32 -13.19
CA PHE A 219 1.41 34.00 -12.58
C PHE A 219 0.12 33.23 -12.88
N ALA A 220 0.24 31.93 -13.22
CA ALA A 220 -0.87 31.04 -13.58
C ALA A 220 -1.66 31.35 -14.87
N CYS A 221 -1.22 32.33 -15.67
CA CYS A 221 -1.85 32.66 -16.94
C CYS A 221 -1.28 31.80 -18.10
N PRO A 222 -2.14 31.24 -18.98
CA PRO A 222 -1.68 30.53 -20.17
C PRO A 222 -0.90 31.44 -21.12
N LEU A 223 0.04 30.84 -21.86
CA LEU A 223 0.61 31.49 -23.05
C LEU A 223 -0.57 31.85 -23.96
N ARG A 224 -0.75 33.14 -24.27
CA ARG A 224 -1.68 33.55 -25.33
C ARG A 224 -1.19 32.86 -26.60
N ALA A 225 -2.06 32.09 -27.25
CA ALA A 225 -1.75 31.43 -28.51
C ALA A 225 -1.58 32.43 -29.68
N ASP A 226 -1.84 33.73 -29.44
CA ASP A 226 -1.97 34.76 -30.49
C ASP A 226 -0.95 35.91 -30.37
N GLU A 227 0.21 35.72 -29.73
CA GLU A 227 1.31 36.68 -29.97
C GLU A 227 2.01 36.32 -31.28
N PRO A 228 1.97 37.20 -32.29
CA PRO A 228 2.54 36.92 -33.60
C PRO A 228 4.05 36.78 -33.47
N GLU A 229 4.56 35.68 -34.05
CA GLU A 229 5.97 35.51 -34.31
C GLU A 229 6.53 36.79 -34.92
N CYS A 230 7.55 37.36 -34.27
CA CYS A 230 8.34 38.42 -34.84
C CYS A 230 9.00 37.88 -36.11
N GLU A 231 8.51 38.34 -37.25
CA GLU A 231 8.99 38.03 -38.59
C GLU A 231 10.51 38.26 -38.71
N SER A 232 11.24 37.26 -39.23
CA SER A 232 12.14 37.46 -40.38
C SER A 232 12.65 36.14 -40.99
N LEU A 233 11.96 35.74 -42.06
CA LEU A 233 12.45 35.19 -43.36
C LEU A 233 13.16 33.80 -43.43
N PRO A 234 13.10 33.09 -44.59
CA PRO A 234 12.03 33.02 -45.58
C PRO A 234 11.62 31.56 -45.96
N THR A 235 10.37 31.48 -46.40
CA THR A 235 9.66 30.48 -47.22
C THR A 235 10.47 29.46 -48.04
N LEU A 236 9.99 28.21 -48.07
CA LEU A 236 9.79 27.45 -49.31
C LEU A 236 8.66 26.41 -49.17
N SER A 237 7.55 26.73 -49.84
CA SER A 237 6.55 25.90 -50.54
C SER A 237 5.92 24.66 -49.88
N ASN A 238 4.58 24.76 -49.70
CA ASN A 238 3.55 23.88 -50.27
C ASN A 238 4.04 22.54 -50.87
N ASP A 239 3.57 21.40 -50.37
CA ASP A 239 2.31 20.79 -50.79
C ASP A 239 2.08 19.42 -50.14
N THR A 240 0.80 19.14 -49.88
CA THR A 240 0.10 17.84 -49.84
C THR A 240 0.74 16.59 -49.22
N ILE A 241 0.02 16.11 -48.22
CA ILE A 241 -0.13 14.72 -47.76
C ILE A 241 -0.03 13.73 -48.93
N ASP A 242 0.88 12.75 -48.81
CA ASP A 242 0.62 11.42 -49.36
C ASP A 242 1.17 10.32 -48.45
N SER A 243 0.39 9.24 -48.38
CA SER A 243 0.63 8.07 -47.56
C SER A 243 1.69 7.16 -48.18
N ALA A 244 2.86 7.08 -47.57
CA ALA A 244 3.74 5.90 -47.57
C ALA A 244 5.01 6.26 -46.80
N ASP A 245 5.22 5.67 -45.63
CA ASP A 245 6.56 5.40 -45.07
C ASP A 245 6.44 4.41 -43.91
N ALA A 246 6.23 3.16 -44.30
CA ALA A 246 6.95 2.07 -43.65
C ALA A 246 8.45 2.26 -43.98
N PRO A 247 9.39 2.06 -43.05
CA PRO A 247 10.81 2.11 -43.40
C PRO A 247 11.16 0.90 -44.27
N SER A 248 11.10 1.12 -45.57
CA SER A 248 11.80 0.33 -46.59
C SER A 248 13.30 0.50 -46.40
N SER A 249 13.96 -0.65 -46.35
CA SER A 249 15.30 -0.90 -46.87
C SER A 249 15.84 0.16 -47.84
N MET A 250 17.03 0.66 -47.54
CA MET A 250 17.98 1.16 -48.54
C MET A 250 19.38 0.60 -48.23
N PRO A 251 20.22 0.49 -49.27
CA PRO A 251 21.11 -0.64 -49.49
C PRO A 251 22.51 -0.36 -48.95
N PHE A 252 23.17 -1.41 -48.45
CA PHE A 252 24.62 -1.37 -48.32
C PHE A 252 25.22 -1.73 -49.68
N ASP A 253 26.13 -0.88 -50.16
CA ASP A 253 26.97 -1.13 -51.32
C ASP A 253 27.70 -2.46 -51.16
N VAL A 254 27.47 -3.33 -52.14
CA VAL A 254 28.10 -4.64 -52.29
C VAL A 254 29.46 -4.40 -52.95
N GLU A 255 30.53 -4.43 -52.18
CA GLU A 255 31.82 -4.87 -52.73
C GLU A 255 31.73 -6.39 -52.90
N GLU A 256 31.63 -6.83 -54.15
CA GLU A 256 31.78 -8.22 -54.59
C GLU A 256 33.10 -8.78 -54.03
N THR A 257 33.01 -9.57 -52.97
CA THR A 257 34.02 -10.56 -52.63
C THR A 257 33.38 -11.92 -52.80
N SER A 258 33.84 -12.59 -53.85
CA SER A 258 33.48 -13.93 -54.30
C SER A 258 33.17 -14.89 -53.16
N ASP A 259 31.98 -15.47 -53.24
CA ASP A 259 31.49 -16.56 -52.39
C ASP A 259 32.44 -17.78 -52.45
N PRO A 260 33.06 -18.21 -51.34
CA PRO A 260 33.96 -19.37 -51.35
C PRO A 260 33.23 -20.71 -51.12
N TYR A 261 31.89 -20.76 -51.13
CA TYR A 261 31.14 -21.98 -50.85
C TYR A 261 30.56 -22.65 -52.10
N ASP A 262 31.43 -22.90 -53.08
CA ASP A 262 31.27 -24.01 -54.03
C ASP A 262 32.50 -24.91 -53.91
N SER A 263 32.59 -25.65 -52.80
CA SER A 263 33.25 -26.96 -52.80
C SER A 263 32.72 -27.81 -51.66
N ALA A 264 32.45 -29.05 -52.03
CA ALA A 264 31.77 -30.06 -51.25
C ALA A 264 32.56 -30.53 -50.01
N GLU A 265 31.80 -31.20 -49.15
CA GLU A 265 32.18 -32.28 -48.22
C GLU A 265 32.17 -32.01 -46.72
N SER A 266 31.59 -33.01 -46.04
CA SER A 266 31.76 -33.41 -44.64
C SER A 266 30.85 -32.78 -43.58
N GLU A 267 29.73 -33.47 -43.34
CA GLU A 267 29.23 -33.90 -42.02
C GLU A 267 30.00 -33.37 -40.80
N ALA A 268 29.50 -32.29 -40.20
CA ALA A 268 29.65 -32.05 -38.78
C ALA A 268 28.43 -31.28 -38.29
N ALA A 269 27.67 -31.87 -37.37
CA ALA A 269 26.57 -31.23 -36.69
C ALA A 269 27.00 -29.84 -36.19
N TYR A 270 26.22 -28.80 -36.51
CA TYR A 270 26.37 -27.43 -36.04
C TYR A 270 26.37 -27.39 -34.48
N LYS A 271 27.50 -27.71 -33.85
CA LYS A 271 27.78 -27.31 -32.48
C LYS A 271 28.35 -25.91 -32.55
N ARG A 272 27.58 -24.91 -32.10
CA ARG A 272 28.12 -23.58 -31.82
C ARG A 272 29.36 -23.75 -30.94
N LYS A 273 30.54 -23.36 -31.44
CA LYS A 273 31.72 -23.14 -30.60
C LYS A 273 31.33 -22.05 -29.58
N THR A 274 31.25 -22.42 -28.31
CA THR A 274 31.13 -21.44 -27.21
C THR A 274 32.32 -20.49 -27.30
N GLY A 275 32.07 -19.19 -27.17
CA GLY A 275 33.14 -18.21 -27.08
C GLY A 275 34.06 -18.56 -25.92
N LYS A 276 35.38 -18.40 -26.08
CA LYS A 276 36.41 -18.67 -25.06
C LYS A 276 36.24 -17.88 -23.75
N ALA A 277 35.29 -16.96 -23.69
CA ALA A 277 34.84 -16.33 -22.46
C ALA A 277 33.43 -16.85 -22.17
N GLY A 278 33.28 -17.67 -21.14
CA GLY A 278 31.96 -17.94 -20.58
C GLY A 278 31.27 -16.65 -20.11
N SER A 279 30.01 -16.77 -19.74
CA SER A 279 29.13 -15.63 -19.52
C SER A 279 29.65 -14.68 -18.43
N ARG A 280 30.13 -13.49 -18.81
CA ARG A 280 30.65 -12.43 -17.91
C ARG A 280 29.52 -11.62 -17.27
N LEU A 281 28.47 -12.27 -16.78
CA LEU A 281 27.32 -11.58 -16.21
C LEU A 281 27.61 -11.18 -14.76
N THR A 282 27.71 -9.87 -14.51
CA THR A 282 27.80 -9.26 -13.17
C THR A 282 26.39 -8.99 -12.59
N LYS A 283 26.31 -8.59 -11.31
CA LYS A 283 25.06 -8.08 -10.70
C LYS A 283 24.43 -6.93 -11.50
N LYS A 284 25.25 -6.07 -12.13
CA LYS A 284 24.77 -5.00 -13.03
C LYS A 284 24.23 -5.57 -14.34
N ASP A 285 24.78 -6.67 -14.83
CA ASP A 285 24.29 -7.33 -16.04
C ASP A 285 23.02 -8.13 -15.79
N ASP A 286 22.83 -8.68 -14.59
CA ASP A 286 21.53 -9.20 -14.15
C ASP A 286 20.46 -8.10 -14.16
N GLN A 287 20.77 -6.93 -13.60
CA GLN A 287 19.85 -5.78 -13.62
C GLN A 287 19.56 -5.27 -15.04
N ARG A 288 20.59 -5.19 -15.90
CA ARG A 288 20.41 -4.79 -17.30
C ARG A 288 19.61 -5.82 -18.09
N THR A 289 19.89 -7.11 -17.93
CA THR A 289 19.15 -8.18 -18.60
C THR A 289 17.67 -8.15 -18.21
N LEU A 290 17.40 -7.92 -16.93
CA LEU A 290 16.04 -7.71 -16.43
C LEU A 290 15.39 -6.49 -17.11
N MET A 291 16.06 -5.34 -17.13
CA MET A 291 15.55 -4.10 -17.74
C MET A 291 15.29 -4.21 -19.25
N TYR A 292 16.24 -4.75 -20.01
CA TYR A 292 16.09 -4.97 -21.46
C TYR A 292 14.96 -5.95 -21.79
N LYS A 293 14.72 -6.95 -20.93
CA LYS A 293 13.63 -7.91 -21.14
C LYS A 293 12.29 -7.44 -20.58
N TYR A 294 12.26 -6.58 -19.56
CA TYR A 294 11.08 -5.79 -19.19
C TYR A 294 10.57 -4.97 -20.37
N GLN A 295 11.48 -4.41 -21.16
CA GLN A 295 11.13 -3.73 -22.41
C GLN A 295 10.69 -4.71 -23.51
N ALA A 296 11.23 -5.92 -23.55
CA ALA A 296 10.83 -6.97 -24.51
C ALA A 296 9.57 -7.78 -24.11
N LEU A 297 9.05 -7.61 -22.89
CA LEU A 297 7.89 -8.34 -22.35
C LEU A 297 6.56 -7.93 -23.00
N GLY A 298 6.53 -6.80 -23.70
CA GLY A 298 5.43 -6.50 -24.62
C GLY A 298 5.33 -7.48 -25.80
N ALA A 299 6.32 -8.37 -26.01
CA ALA A 299 6.40 -9.20 -27.21
C ALA A 299 5.93 -10.66 -27.07
N ARG A 300 6.35 -11.54 -26.13
CA ARG A 300 5.95 -12.99 -26.13
C ARG A 300 6.08 -13.78 -24.79
N ASN A 301 5.10 -14.64 -24.52
CA ASN A 301 5.07 -15.98 -23.85
C ASN A 301 6.07 -16.39 -22.73
N ASN A 302 6.55 -15.50 -21.86
CA ASN A 302 7.24 -15.96 -20.63
C ASN A 302 6.22 -16.18 -19.50
N PHE A 303 6.22 -17.36 -18.87
CA PHE A 303 5.31 -17.69 -17.76
C PHE A 303 5.55 -16.82 -16.52
N ALA A 304 6.80 -16.45 -16.20
CA ALA A 304 7.10 -15.39 -15.22
C ALA A 304 8.42 -14.64 -15.53
N ILE A 305 8.46 -13.34 -15.19
CA ILE A 305 9.65 -12.47 -15.32
C ILE A 305 10.86 -13.01 -14.54
N THR A 306 10.59 -13.72 -13.44
CA THR A 306 11.63 -14.27 -12.57
C THR A 306 12.27 -15.55 -13.11
N ASP A 307 11.64 -16.26 -14.07
CA ASP A 307 12.14 -17.53 -14.63
C ASP A 307 13.51 -17.39 -15.28
N VAL A 308 13.83 -16.19 -15.79
CA VAL A 308 15.09 -15.90 -16.47
C VAL A 308 16.30 -15.90 -15.52
N HIS A 309 16.07 -15.74 -14.22
CA HIS A 309 17.12 -15.75 -13.18
C HIS A 309 17.18 -17.07 -12.41
N ARG A 310 16.37 -18.07 -12.78
CA ARG A 310 16.32 -19.35 -12.06
C ARG A 310 17.35 -20.32 -12.65
N LEU A 311 18.02 -21.04 -11.76
CA LEU A 311 18.98 -22.08 -12.06
C LEU A 311 18.27 -23.43 -11.92
N THR A 312 18.72 -24.42 -12.71
CA THR A 312 18.27 -25.79 -12.53
C THR A 312 18.96 -26.40 -11.30
N LEU A 313 18.34 -27.41 -10.69
CA LEU A 313 18.97 -28.16 -9.60
C LEU A 313 20.35 -28.69 -10.00
N LEU A 314 20.49 -29.18 -11.24
CA LEU A 314 21.77 -29.63 -11.82
C LEU A 314 22.86 -28.55 -11.78
N ALA A 315 22.53 -27.32 -12.17
CA ALA A 315 23.50 -26.22 -12.15
C ALA A 315 23.89 -25.83 -10.71
N LEU A 316 22.93 -25.87 -9.79
CA LEU A 316 23.16 -25.61 -8.37
C LEU A 316 24.06 -26.67 -7.73
N SER A 317 23.77 -27.96 -7.93
CA SER A 317 24.59 -29.05 -7.39
C SER A 317 26.03 -28.99 -7.87
N ARG A 318 26.25 -28.73 -9.17
CA ARG A 318 27.61 -28.57 -9.73
C ARG A 318 28.35 -27.41 -9.11
N PHE A 319 27.68 -26.27 -8.95
CA PHE A 319 28.32 -25.10 -8.37
C PHE A 319 28.66 -25.30 -6.89
N LEU A 320 27.78 -25.94 -6.11
CA LEU A 320 28.06 -26.27 -4.72
C LEU A 320 29.21 -27.28 -4.57
N SER A 321 29.31 -28.25 -5.50
CA SER A 321 30.46 -29.18 -5.53
C SER A 321 31.76 -28.45 -5.86
N GLU A 322 31.75 -27.53 -6.83
CA GLU A 322 32.93 -26.72 -7.15
C GLU A 322 33.35 -25.86 -5.95
N LEU A 323 32.40 -25.22 -5.25
CA LEU A 323 32.68 -24.47 -4.03
C LEU A 323 33.23 -25.34 -2.88
N PHE A 324 32.92 -26.64 -2.87
CA PHE A 324 33.47 -27.57 -1.88
C PHE A 324 34.90 -28.01 -2.23
N GLU A 325 35.21 -28.09 -3.52
CA GLU A 325 36.52 -28.55 -4.03
C GLU A 325 37.52 -27.39 -4.19
N ASP A 326 37.05 -26.15 -4.24
CA ASP A 326 37.88 -24.93 -4.31
C ASP A 326 38.62 -24.68 -2.98
N GLU A 327 39.95 -24.76 -3.00
CA GLU A 327 40.82 -24.52 -1.83
C GLU A 327 40.66 -23.12 -1.23
N ASP A 328 40.25 -22.14 -2.03
CA ASP A 328 40.01 -20.76 -1.58
C ASP A 328 38.60 -20.57 -1.00
N ALA A 329 37.70 -21.54 -1.15
CA ALA A 329 36.35 -21.51 -0.60
C ALA A 329 36.28 -22.18 0.78
N THR A 330 35.31 -21.74 1.58
CA THR A 330 35.13 -22.20 2.96
C THR A 330 33.77 -22.88 3.11
N GLU A 331 33.60 -23.67 4.18
CA GLU A 331 32.28 -24.24 4.51
C GLU A 331 31.18 -23.16 4.65
N LEU A 332 31.55 -21.93 5.04
CA LEU A 332 30.64 -20.78 5.10
C LEU A 332 30.12 -20.34 3.73
N ASP A 333 30.89 -20.51 2.65
CA ASP A 333 30.44 -20.23 1.28
C ASP A 333 29.28 -21.15 0.89
N ILE A 334 29.40 -22.43 1.26
CA ILE A 334 28.35 -23.43 1.01
C ILE A 334 27.14 -23.16 1.90
N ALA A 335 27.34 -22.84 3.19
CA ALA A 335 26.26 -22.46 4.09
C ALA A 335 25.50 -21.21 3.59
N TYR A 336 26.21 -20.19 3.10
CA TYR A 336 25.63 -18.99 2.51
C TYR A 336 24.78 -19.33 1.28
N ALA A 337 25.33 -20.09 0.33
CA ALA A 337 24.63 -20.52 -0.87
C ALA A 337 23.39 -21.38 -0.53
N PHE A 338 23.52 -22.27 0.45
CA PHE A 338 22.45 -23.15 0.88
C PHE A 338 21.29 -22.36 1.50
N ILE A 339 21.55 -21.40 2.39
CA ILE A 339 20.51 -20.55 2.98
C ILE A 339 19.79 -19.72 1.91
N LEU A 340 20.53 -19.16 0.93
CA LEU A 340 19.90 -18.45 -0.20
C LEU A 340 18.95 -19.37 -0.97
N LEU A 341 19.37 -20.61 -1.23
CA LEU A 341 18.58 -21.59 -1.98
C LEU A 341 17.38 -22.11 -1.19
N SER A 342 17.55 -22.44 0.08
CA SER A 342 16.51 -23.08 0.91
C SER A 342 15.55 -22.09 1.57
N CYS A 343 15.98 -20.84 1.80
CA CYS A 343 15.15 -19.84 2.48
C CYS A 343 14.71 -18.70 1.54
N GLY A 344 15.37 -18.50 0.39
CA GLY A 344 15.02 -17.46 -0.57
C GLY A 344 15.25 -16.02 -0.07
N VAL A 345 15.95 -15.85 1.05
CA VAL A 345 16.23 -14.54 1.66
C VAL A 345 17.05 -13.63 0.74
N PRO A 346 16.84 -12.30 0.74
CA PRO A 346 17.63 -11.38 -0.07
C PRO A 346 19.13 -11.44 0.23
N GLU A 347 19.93 -11.45 -0.84
CA GLU A 347 21.38 -11.66 -0.76
C GLU A 347 22.10 -10.57 0.04
N ASP A 348 21.63 -9.34 -0.07
CA ASP A 348 22.09 -8.16 0.66
C ASP A 348 21.72 -8.21 2.14
N ARG A 349 20.53 -8.72 2.47
CA ARG A 349 20.11 -8.89 3.87
C ARG A 349 20.86 -10.03 4.55
N LEU A 350 21.09 -11.14 3.85
CA LEU A 350 21.85 -12.27 4.40
C LEU A 350 23.33 -11.92 4.59
N ALA A 351 23.91 -11.09 3.72
CA ALA A 351 25.28 -10.59 3.87
C ALA A 351 25.48 -9.78 5.17
N GLU A 352 24.47 -9.03 5.59
CA GLU A 352 24.47 -8.24 6.83
C GLU A 352 23.84 -9.00 8.02
N MET A 353 23.67 -10.33 7.92
CA MET A 353 23.16 -11.15 9.01
C MET A 353 24.04 -10.99 10.26
N VAL A 354 23.41 -10.94 11.43
CA VAL A 354 24.08 -10.88 12.74
C VAL A 354 24.04 -12.26 13.40
N SER A 355 25.17 -12.75 13.89
CA SER A 355 25.27 -13.96 14.72
C SER A 355 25.37 -13.55 16.20
N THR A 356 24.44 -13.99 17.04
CA THR A 356 24.35 -13.55 18.44
C THR A 356 23.73 -14.63 19.34
N THR A 357 23.89 -14.52 20.66
CA THR A 357 23.13 -15.31 21.64
C THR A 357 21.90 -14.57 22.17
N GLU A 358 21.85 -13.25 21.96
CA GLU A 358 20.80 -12.39 22.48
C GLU A 358 19.64 -12.23 21.49
N GLN A 359 18.43 -12.05 22.01
CA GLN A 359 17.28 -11.71 21.19
C GLN A 359 17.39 -10.25 20.74
N MET A 360 17.29 -10.01 19.42
CA MET A 360 17.35 -8.66 18.86
C MET A 360 15.96 -8.03 18.74
N ALA A 361 15.90 -6.71 18.98
CA ALA A 361 14.69 -5.94 18.71
C ALA A 361 14.37 -5.91 17.21
N PHE A 362 13.08 -5.89 16.88
CA PHE A 362 12.65 -5.86 15.48
C PHE A 362 13.15 -4.60 14.76
N LYS A 363 13.71 -4.83 13.57
CA LYS A 363 14.07 -3.79 12.62
C LYS A 363 13.75 -4.31 11.22
N GLU A 364 13.14 -3.48 10.39
CA GLU A 364 12.85 -3.82 9.00
C GLU A 364 14.13 -4.23 8.27
N GLY A 365 14.09 -5.38 7.60
CA GLY A 365 15.23 -5.92 6.87
C GLY A 365 16.22 -6.72 7.72
N LEU A 366 16.10 -6.72 9.06
CA LEU A 366 16.98 -7.50 9.94
C LEU A 366 16.89 -9.00 9.65
N ILE A 367 18.04 -9.66 9.63
CA ILE A 367 18.21 -11.10 9.72
C ILE A 367 19.24 -11.36 10.80
N TYR A 368 18.95 -12.26 11.74
CA TYR A 368 19.93 -12.65 12.75
C TYR A 368 19.81 -14.14 13.09
N PHE A 369 20.93 -14.75 13.45
CA PHE A 369 21.02 -16.15 13.84
C PHE A 369 21.30 -16.23 15.33
N ARG A 370 20.48 -17.00 16.06
CA ARG A 370 20.66 -17.25 17.49
C ARG A 370 21.52 -18.49 17.73
N CYS A 371 22.73 -18.29 18.22
CA CYS A 371 23.70 -19.36 18.46
C CYS A 371 23.25 -20.36 19.54
N ASP A 372 22.47 -19.93 20.52
CA ASP A 372 21.99 -20.78 21.60
C ASP A 372 20.82 -21.67 21.18
N THR A 373 19.91 -21.16 20.35
CA THR A 373 18.72 -21.90 19.89
C THR A 373 18.84 -22.50 18.49
N GLU A 374 19.87 -22.14 17.72
CA GLU A 374 20.07 -22.58 16.33
C GLU A 374 18.98 -22.13 15.36
N ILE A 375 18.27 -21.04 15.70
CA ILE A 375 17.18 -20.48 14.90
C ILE A 375 17.68 -19.26 14.12
N LEU A 376 17.34 -19.21 12.83
CA LEU A 376 17.48 -18.04 11.98
C LEU A 376 16.19 -17.20 12.03
N TYR A 377 16.31 -15.96 12.45
CA TYR A 377 15.23 -14.99 12.50
C TYR A 377 15.28 -14.08 11.28
N VAL A 378 14.22 -14.11 10.46
CA VAL A 378 14.09 -13.30 9.24
C VAL A 378 12.92 -12.33 9.42
N SER A 379 13.18 -11.03 9.48
CA SER A 379 12.09 -10.04 9.56
C SER A 379 11.28 -10.00 8.25
N LEU A 380 9.96 -9.88 8.37
CA LEU A 380 9.08 -9.66 7.24
C LEU A 380 9.17 -8.22 6.74
N ASN A 381 9.58 -8.04 5.49
CA ASN A 381 9.49 -6.77 4.78
C ASN A 381 8.22 -6.75 3.92
N ASN A 382 7.11 -6.26 4.48
CA ASN A 382 5.83 -6.13 3.78
C ASN A 382 5.12 -4.82 4.15
N GLY A 383 5.70 -3.68 3.76
CA GLY A 383 5.19 -2.33 4.01
C GLY A 383 3.69 -2.26 4.30
N HIS A 384 3.35 -1.95 5.57
CA HIS A 384 2.01 -1.79 6.16
C HIS A 384 1.28 -3.03 6.71
N ALA A 385 1.72 -4.27 6.45
CA ALA A 385 1.06 -5.49 6.98
C ALA A 385 1.40 -5.82 8.45
N THR A 386 2.41 -5.17 9.00
CA THR A 386 3.03 -5.51 10.28
C THR A 386 2.88 -4.36 11.28
N TRP A 387 1.66 -4.12 11.74
CA TRP A 387 1.45 -3.21 12.88
C TRP A 387 2.08 -3.83 14.13
N PRO A 388 2.83 -3.07 14.96
CA PRO A 388 3.28 -3.56 16.26
C PRO A 388 2.11 -3.91 17.17
N ASP A 389 2.33 -4.69 18.24
CA ASP A 389 1.26 -5.07 19.15
C ASP A 389 0.68 -3.82 19.80
N ALA A 390 -0.49 -3.95 20.46
CA ALA A 390 -0.98 -2.89 21.33
C ALA A 390 0.08 -2.44 22.35
N ASP A 391 0.97 -3.37 22.72
CA ASP A 391 2.11 -3.17 23.63
C ASP A 391 3.45 -2.88 22.91
N GLY A 392 3.46 -2.76 21.57
CA GLY A 392 4.66 -2.51 20.78
C GLY A 392 5.43 -3.74 20.32
N GLY A 393 4.95 -4.96 20.59
CA GLY A 393 5.63 -6.22 20.26
C GLY A 393 5.63 -6.57 18.76
N HIS A 394 6.68 -7.28 18.34
CA HIS A 394 7.00 -7.60 16.94
C HIS A 394 7.20 -9.11 16.69
N ALA A 395 6.73 -9.97 17.61
CA ALA A 395 6.97 -11.42 17.53
C ALA A 395 6.46 -12.05 16.22
N ASP A 396 5.20 -11.80 15.82
CA ASP A 396 4.64 -12.36 14.57
C ASP A 396 5.21 -11.75 13.26
N GLN A 397 6.26 -10.94 13.36
CA GLN A 397 6.93 -10.29 12.23
C GLN A 397 8.31 -10.86 11.94
N PHE A 398 8.76 -11.82 12.75
CA PHE A 398 9.91 -12.65 12.44
C PHE A 398 9.44 -14.02 11.98
N MET A 399 9.99 -14.48 10.85
CA MET A 399 10.03 -15.90 10.56
C MET A 399 11.19 -16.52 11.31
N GLU A 400 10.88 -17.47 12.17
CA GLU A 400 11.85 -18.29 12.87
C GLU A 400 12.06 -19.58 12.08
N ILE A 401 13.29 -19.80 11.59
CA ILE A 401 13.63 -20.94 10.74
C ILE A 401 14.68 -21.79 11.48
N LEU A 402 14.33 -23.03 11.77
CA LEU A 402 15.27 -24.01 12.32
C LEU A 402 16.18 -24.51 11.19
N LEU A 403 17.45 -24.08 11.19
CA LEU A 403 18.42 -24.46 10.16
C LEU A 403 18.98 -25.88 10.41
N PRO A 404 19.54 -26.53 9.36
CA PRO A 404 20.27 -27.78 9.55
C PRO A 404 21.42 -27.66 10.56
N ALA A 405 21.61 -28.68 11.39
CA ALA A 405 22.63 -28.72 12.43
C ALA A 405 24.04 -28.43 11.89
N GLU A 406 24.34 -28.94 10.70
CA GLU A 406 25.64 -28.70 10.05
C GLU A 406 25.80 -27.24 9.62
N VAL A 407 24.75 -26.61 9.07
CA VAL A 407 24.76 -25.17 8.75
C VAL A 407 24.97 -24.34 10.02
N CYS A 408 24.30 -24.72 11.12
CA CYS A 408 24.47 -24.08 12.43
C CYS A 408 25.91 -24.23 12.96
N ARG A 409 26.49 -25.43 12.86
CA ARG A 409 27.88 -25.70 13.26
C ARG A 409 28.85 -24.80 12.51
N VAL A 410 28.70 -24.69 11.18
CA VAL A 410 29.54 -23.85 10.32
C VAL A 410 29.44 -22.38 10.71
N ILE A 411 28.22 -21.85 10.91
CA ILE A 411 28.01 -20.45 11.34
C ILE A 411 28.65 -20.19 12.71
N LYS A 412 28.45 -21.08 13.69
CA LYS A 412 29.03 -20.95 15.04
C LYS A 412 30.56 -20.99 15.03
N SER A 413 31.14 -21.79 14.14
CA SER A 413 32.58 -22.00 14.06
C SER A 413 33.33 -20.77 13.55
N SER A 414 32.67 -19.88 12.79
CA SER A 414 33.27 -18.63 12.30
C SER A 414 33.67 -17.69 13.44
N LYS A 415 32.90 -17.68 14.54
CA LYS A 415 33.00 -16.72 15.66
C LYS A 415 32.86 -15.24 15.25
N ASP A 416 32.48 -14.98 14.00
CA ASP A 416 32.27 -13.63 13.48
C ASP A 416 30.84 -13.18 13.76
N GLU A 417 30.68 -11.92 14.19
CA GLU A 417 29.37 -11.29 14.36
C GLU A 417 28.61 -11.20 13.03
N HIS A 418 29.33 -11.03 11.91
CA HIS A 418 28.78 -10.94 10.56
C HIS A 418 29.40 -12.00 9.64
N PRO A 419 29.02 -13.28 9.80
CA PRO A 419 29.72 -14.42 9.19
C PRO A 419 29.70 -14.41 7.65
N PHE A 420 28.72 -13.75 7.03
CA PHE A 420 28.55 -13.76 5.57
C PHE A 420 28.98 -12.49 4.86
N LYS A 421 29.43 -11.45 5.58
CA LYS A 421 29.74 -10.15 4.98
C LYS A 421 30.86 -10.24 3.95
N VAL A 422 31.98 -10.85 4.34
CA VAL A 422 33.14 -11.05 3.46
C VAL A 422 32.86 -12.10 2.37
N ILE A 423 32.05 -13.10 2.70
CA ILE A 423 31.63 -14.15 1.77
C ILE A 423 30.85 -13.54 0.60
N ALA A 424 29.86 -12.71 0.88
CA ALA A 424 29.02 -12.08 -0.14
C ALA A 424 29.83 -11.26 -1.16
N ASP A 425 30.87 -10.55 -0.71
CA ASP A 425 31.74 -9.76 -1.60
C ASP A 425 32.54 -10.63 -2.58
N LYS A 426 32.96 -11.82 -2.15
CA LYS A 426 33.77 -12.76 -2.96
C LYS A 426 32.91 -13.76 -3.74
N PHE A 427 31.68 -14.00 -3.32
CA PHE A 427 30.82 -15.04 -3.85
C PHE A 427 30.53 -14.88 -5.34
N ASP A 428 30.19 -13.66 -5.78
CA ASP A 428 29.90 -13.38 -7.19
C ASP A 428 31.16 -13.51 -8.07
N TYR A 429 32.36 -13.32 -7.51
CA TYR A 429 33.61 -13.57 -8.23
C TYR A 429 33.82 -15.07 -8.49
N ARG A 430 33.61 -15.92 -7.48
CA ARG A 430 33.67 -17.38 -7.65
C ARG A 430 32.59 -17.90 -8.60
N ALA A 431 31.36 -17.38 -8.49
CA ALA A 431 30.29 -17.70 -9.43
C ALA A 431 30.68 -17.33 -10.88
N GLN A 432 31.34 -16.20 -11.09
CA GLN A 432 31.85 -15.80 -12.41
C GLN A 432 32.95 -16.74 -12.91
N ALA A 433 33.89 -17.14 -12.06
CA ALA A 433 34.93 -18.11 -12.41
C ALA A 433 34.30 -19.44 -12.87
N PHE A 434 33.33 -19.95 -12.10
CA PHE A 434 32.53 -21.13 -12.49
C PHE A 434 31.85 -20.92 -13.86
N GLY A 435 31.17 -19.79 -14.06
CA GLY A 435 30.49 -19.48 -15.33
C GLY A 435 31.41 -19.34 -16.55
N GLN A 436 32.73 -19.20 -16.36
CA GLN A 436 33.71 -19.24 -17.45
C GLN A 436 33.97 -20.65 -17.97
N HIS A 437 33.90 -21.65 -17.08
CA HIS A 437 34.20 -23.05 -17.39
C HIS A 437 32.94 -23.87 -17.65
N HIS A 438 31.77 -23.43 -17.17
CA HIS A 438 30.51 -24.14 -17.32
C HIS A 438 29.53 -23.37 -18.23
N PRO A 439 29.01 -24.01 -19.29
CA PRO A 439 27.99 -23.38 -20.12
C PRO A 439 26.66 -23.26 -19.36
N GLY A 440 26.04 -22.09 -19.42
CA GLY A 440 24.73 -21.84 -18.80
C GLY A 440 24.65 -20.48 -18.13
N LEU A 441 23.66 -20.34 -17.24
CA LEU A 441 23.52 -19.18 -16.38
C LEU A 441 24.53 -19.27 -15.23
N THR A 442 25.41 -18.26 -15.12
CA THR A 442 26.30 -18.05 -13.98
C THR A 442 25.52 -18.07 -12.65
N PRO A 443 25.92 -18.83 -11.63
CA PRO A 443 25.18 -19.00 -10.38
C PRO A 443 25.46 -17.87 -9.38
N THR A 444 25.15 -16.62 -9.74
CA THR A 444 25.28 -15.46 -8.84
C THR A 444 24.40 -15.63 -7.60
N ALA A 445 24.74 -14.98 -6.48
CA ALA A 445 23.97 -15.08 -5.23
C ALA A 445 22.46 -14.78 -5.45
N ARG A 446 22.17 -13.76 -6.28
CA ARG A 446 20.81 -13.38 -6.68
C ARG A 446 20.07 -14.49 -7.44
N ARG A 447 20.76 -15.22 -8.32
CA ARG A 447 20.14 -16.29 -9.11
C ARG A 447 19.92 -17.55 -8.28
N ILE A 448 20.85 -17.87 -7.37
CA ILE A 448 20.65 -18.94 -6.38
C ILE A 448 19.40 -18.65 -5.56
N LYS A 449 19.31 -17.46 -4.97
CA LYS A 449 18.10 -16.99 -4.28
C LYS A 449 16.85 -17.09 -5.15
N SER A 450 16.91 -16.58 -6.39
CA SER A 450 15.74 -16.58 -7.29
C SER A 450 15.25 -18.00 -7.63
N SER A 451 16.12 -19.00 -7.50
CA SER A 451 15.82 -20.41 -7.73
C SER A 451 15.07 -21.06 -6.58
N PHE A 452 15.00 -20.43 -5.40
CA PHE A 452 14.24 -20.91 -4.23
C PHE A 452 12.82 -21.31 -4.63
N HIS A 453 12.09 -20.46 -5.34
CA HIS A 453 10.69 -20.73 -5.66
C HIS A 453 10.46 -21.93 -6.60
N THR A 454 11.45 -22.33 -7.40
CA THR A 454 11.31 -23.44 -8.36
C THR A 454 12.00 -24.72 -7.93
N VAL A 455 13.15 -24.61 -7.26
CA VAL A 455 13.98 -25.76 -6.91
C VAL A 455 13.66 -26.27 -5.52
N PHE A 456 13.22 -25.39 -4.62
CA PHE A 456 12.93 -25.74 -3.24
C PHE A 456 11.45 -25.62 -2.91
N ALA A 457 10.88 -24.42 -3.11
CA ALA A 457 9.58 -24.11 -2.55
C ALA A 457 8.40 -24.77 -3.28
N ALA A 458 8.58 -25.13 -4.55
CA ALA A 458 7.52 -25.66 -5.41
C ALA A 458 6.91 -26.97 -4.88
N ASP A 459 7.74 -27.82 -4.28
CA ASP A 459 7.32 -29.14 -3.81
C ASP A 459 6.90 -29.13 -2.32
N CYS A 460 7.32 -28.12 -1.56
CA CYS A 460 7.25 -28.12 -0.10
C CYS A 460 6.21 -27.16 0.46
N PHE A 461 5.99 -26.04 -0.24
CA PHE A 461 4.98 -25.06 0.14
C PHE A 461 3.82 -25.15 -0.84
N LYS A 462 2.63 -24.96 -0.30
CA LYS A 462 1.41 -25.14 -1.08
C LYS A 462 1.18 -23.94 -2.05
N GLY A 463 2.02 -22.90 -2.02
CA GLY A 463 1.99 -21.78 -2.96
C GLY A 463 3.07 -20.69 -2.75
N PRO A 464 3.26 -19.77 -3.70
CA PRO A 464 4.32 -18.74 -3.66
C PRO A 464 4.19 -17.76 -2.50
N LEU A 465 2.95 -17.46 -2.06
CA LEU A 465 2.72 -16.57 -0.92
C LEU A 465 3.29 -17.18 0.37
N GLU A 466 2.93 -18.43 0.67
CA GLU A 466 3.42 -19.15 1.85
C GLU A 466 4.95 -19.21 1.87
N ALA A 467 5.57 -19.56 0.73
CA ALA A 467 7.03 -19.57 0.59
C ALA A 467 7.67 -18.19 0.81
N SER A 468 6.97 -17.10 0.48
CA SER A 468 7.47 -15.73 0.65
C SER A 468 7.59 -15.31 2.11
N PHE A 469 6.91 -15.98 3.04
CA PHE A 469 7.11 -15.76 4.47
C PHE A 469 8.48 -16.25 4.94
N LEU A 470 9.02 -17.34 4.35
CA LEU A 470 10.37 -17.82 4.64
C LEU A 470 11.44 -16.86 4.15
N SER A 471 11.26 -16.28 2.97
CA SER A 471 12.23 -15.30 2.42
C SER A 471 12.21 -13.96 3.15
N GLY A 472 11.21 -13.75 4.02
CA GLY A 472 10.94 -12.47 4.66
C GLY A 472 10.69 -11.33 3.68
N THR A 473 10.36 -11.64 2.43
CA THR A 473 10.17 -10.66 1.35
C THR A 473 8.92 -11.03 0.58
N ILE A 474 7.84 -10.29 0.82
CA ILE A 474 6.57 -10.52 0.13
C ILE A 474 6.59 -9.76 -1.21
N PRO A 475 6.41 -10.44 -2.36
CA PRO A 475 6.27 -9.77 -3.64
C PRO A 475 5.12 -8.76 -3.62
N TYR A 476 5.27 -7.62 -4.29
CA TYR A 476 4.25 -6.56 -4.32
C TYR A 476 2.86 -7.08 -4.74
N GLN A 477 2.83 -7.99 -5.71
CA GLN A 477 1.59 -8.63 -6.15
C GLN A 477 0.87 -9.35 -5.00
N TYR A 478 1.56 -9.87 -3.99
CA TYR A 478 0.96 -10.54 -2.84
C TYR A 478 0.90 -9.67 -1.57
N ALA A 479 1.33 -8.41 -1.61
CA ALA A 479 1.40 -7.54 -0.43
C ALA A 479 0.03 -7.36 0.24
N ALA A 480 -1.02 -7.13 -0.57
CA ALA A 480 -2.40 -7.01 -0.09
C ALA A 480 -2.89 -8.30 0.55
N GLN A 481 -2.60 -9.45 -0.07
CA GLN A 481 -2.94 -10.77 0.45
C GLN A 481 -2.27 -11.02 1.79
N ALA A 482 -0.94 -10.91 1.86
CA ALA A 482 -0.13 -11.18 3.05
C ALA A 482 -0.55 -10.36 4.30
N HIS A 483 -1.25 -9.24 4.14
CA HIS A 483 -1.87 -8.51 5.25
C HIS A 483 -2.93 -9.35 6.00
N TYR A 484 -3.61 -10.27 5.31
CA TYR A 484 -4.74 -11.03 5.83
C TYR A 484 -4.40 -12.45 6.30
N TYR A 485 -3.39 -13.10 5.73
CA TYR A 485 -3.05 -14.48 6.06
C TYR A 485 -2.21 -14.59 7.33
N ARG A 486 -2.51 -15.60 8.12
CA ARG A 486 -1.71 -16.04 9.26
C ARG A 486 -1.28 -17.49 9.04
N PHE A 487 0.00 -17.78 9.24
CA PHE A 487 0.54 -19.12 9.13
C PHE A 487 1.04 -19.61 10.49
N ASP A 488 0.89 -20.92 10.70
CA ASP A 488 1.44 -21.62 11.85
C ASP A 488 2.94 -21.84 11.63
N MET A 489 3.76 -21.35 12.55
CA MET A 489 5.22 -21.32 12.39
C MET A 489 5.85 -22.71 12.49
N GLU A 490 5.28 -23.59 13.31
CA GLU A 490 5.71 -24.98 13.44
C GLU A 490 5.46 -25.74 12.13
N LYS A 491 4.26 -25.62 11.56
CA LYS A 491 3.90 -26.24 10.27
C LYS A 491 4.78 -25.74 9.12
N LEU A 492 5.10 -24.44 9.09
CA LEU A 492 6.03 -23.90 8.09
C LEU A 492 7.44 -24.48 8.24
N ASN A 493 7.92 -24.65 9.48
CA ASN A 493 9.21 -25.29 9.74
C ASN A 493 9.22 -26.77 9.38
N GLN A 494 8.14 -27.51 9.65
CA GLN A 494 8.01 -28.91 9.22
C GLN A 494 8.12 -29.04 7.69
N LYS A 495 7.43 -28.16 6.95
CA LYS A 495 7.54 -28.10 5.48
C LYS A 495 8.94 -27.72 5.01
N TYR A 496 9.57 -26.74 5.65
CA TYR A 496 10.95 -26.34 5.36
C TYR A 496 11.93 -27.51 5.56
N GLN A 497 11.86 -28.19 6.70
CA GLN A 497 12.72 -29.33 7.02
C GLN A 497 12.53 -30.47 6.02
N GLN A 498 11.28 -30.82 5.70
CA GLN A 498 11.01 -31.81 4.66
C GLN A 498 11.58 -31.38 3.31
N GLY A 499 11.43 -30.12 2.94
CA GLY A 499 12.00 -29.59 1.70
C GLY A 499 13.52 -29.61 1.64
N VAL A 500 14.18 -29.40 2.78
CA VAL A 500 15.64 -29.56 2.88
C VAL A 500 16.04 -31.02 2.66
N LEU A 501 15.32 -31.97 3.27
CA LEU A 501 15.57 -33.40 3.06
C LEU A 501 15.43 -33.76 1.58
N ASP A 502 14.32 -33.36 0.95
CA ASP A 502 14.04 -33.64 -0.46
C ASP A 502 15.07 -32.97 -1.38
N LEU A 503 15.45 -31.72 -1.10
CA LEU A 503 16.49 -31.00 -1.84
C LEU A 503 17.83 -31.75 -1.78
N VAL A 504 18.26 -32.15 -0.58
CA VAL A 504 19.54 -32.85 -0.37
C VAL A 504 19.53 -34.23 -1.03
N GLU A 505 18.45 -35.00 -0.90
CA GLU A 505 18.30 -36.28 -1.59
C GLU A 505 18.35 -36.11 -3.11
N ASN A 506 17.66 -35.11 -3.65
CA ASN A 506 17.67 -34.84 -5.07
C ASN A 506 19.06 -34.39 -5.56
N MET A 507 19.83 -33.61 -4.77
CA MET A 507 21.21 -33.27 -5.12
C MET A 507 22.12 -34.50 -5.19
N ILE A 508 21.98 -35.41 -4.20
CA ILE A 508 22.77 -36.65 -4.13
C ILE A 508 22.39 -37.61 -5.26
N TRP A 509 21.10 -37.78 -5.51
CA TRP A 509 20.58 -38.65 -6.57
C TRP A 509 21.06 -38.23 -7.97
N ASN A 510 21.13 -36.92 -8.23
CA ASN A 510 21.62 -36.41 -9.51
C ASN A 510 23.11 -36.70 -9.74
N GLY A 511 23.88 -37.02 -8.68
CA GLY A 511 25.27 -37.48 -8.77
C GLY A 511 26.25 -36.46 -9.34
N GLN A 512 25.97 -35.17 -9.12
CA GLN A 512 26.77 -34.07 -9.69
C GLN A 512 27.72 -33.53 -8.61
N GLY A 513 28.85 -34.20 -8.45
CA GLY A 513 29.92 -33.80 -7.54
C GLY A 513 30.79 -34.97 -7.10
N SER A 514 31.84 -34.67 -6.35
CA SER A 514 32.69 -35.67 -5.70
C SER A 514 31.92 -36.49 -4.65
N VAL A 515 32.41 -37.68 -4.32
CA VAL A 515 31.79 -38.54 -3.30
C VAL A 515 31.84 -37.85 -1.93
N GLU A 516 32.92 -37.12 -1.68
CA GLU A 516 33.17 -36.32 -0.49
C GLU A 516 32.15 -35.20 -0.36
N PHE A 517 31.88 -34.45 -1.44
CA PHE A 517 30.82 -33.44 -1.44
C PHE A 517 29.44 -34.06 -1.14
N MET A 518 29.13 -35.22 -1.71
CA MET A 518 27.85 -35.89 -1.46
C MET A 518 27.71 -36.37 -0.02
N GLN A 519 28.80 -36.81 0.61
CA GLN A 519 28.83 -37.15 2.03
C GLN A 519 28.65 -35.89 2.90
N TYR A 520 29.29 -34.78 2.52
CA TYR A 520 29.18 -33.52 3.22
C TYR A 520 27.76 -32.94 3.15
N ILE A 521 27.15 -32.85 1.96
CA ILE A 521 25.79 -32.30 1.82
C ILE A 521 24.74 -33.19 2.51
N ALA A 522 25.00 -34.50 2.67
CA ALA A 522 24.12 -35.39 3.42
C ALA A 522 24.00 -35.03 4.91
N LEU A 523 24.98 -34.32 5.48
CA LEU A 523 24.92 -33.83 6.87
C LEU A 523 23.83 -32.77 7.06
N PHE A 524 23.40 -32.09 5.99
CA PHE A 524 22.39 -31.03 6.03
C PHE A 524 20.96 -31.59 6.27
N ARG A 525 20.82 -32.92 6.39
CA ARG A 525 19.55 -33.59 6.74
C ARG A 525 19.21 -33.51 8.24
N GLN A 526 20.19 -33.19 9.08
CA GLN A 526 20.03 -33.25 10.52
C GLN A 526 19.51 -31.91 11.06
N PHE A 527 18.50 -31.96 11.94
CA PHE A 527 17.93 -30.80 12.61
C PHE A 527 17.88 -31.02 14.12
N ASN A 528 18.13 -29.98 14.89
CA ASN A 528 18.02 -30.02 16.35
C ASN A 528 16.58 -29.73 16.79
N GLN A 529 15.82 -30.78 17.07
CA GLN A 529 14.39 -30.67 17.41
C GLN A 529 14.13 -30.15 18.84
N GLU A 530 15.17 -29.90 19.64
CA GLU A 530 14.98 -29.37 21.00
C GLU A 530 14.47 -27.91 21.01
N SER A 531 14.67 -27.17 19.91
CA SER A 531 14.33 -25.75 19.76
C SER A 531 13.39 -25.49 18.59
N SER A 532 12.36 -26.33 18.41
CA SER A 532 11.39 -26.13 17.33
C SER A 532 10.64 -24.80 17.49
N PRO A 533 10.64 -23.92 16.46
CA PRO A 533 9.86 -22.69 16.49
C PRO A 533 8.37 -22.96 16.68
N SER A 534 7.70 -22.13 17.47
CA SER A 534 6.27 -22.24 17.76
C SER A 534 5.56 -20.89 17.64
N GLY A 535 4.24 -20.91 17.53
CA GLY A 535 3.43 -19.71 17.37
C GLY A 535 3.05 -19.45 15.90
N SER A 536 3.00 -18.20 15.50
CA SER A 536 2.45 -17.82 14.20
C SER A 536 3.18 -16.66 13.56
N ILE A 537 3.04 -16.57 12.24
CA ILE A 537 3.57 -15.47 11.46
C ILE A 537 2.49 -14.85 10.57
N GLY A 538 2.59 -13.54 10.35
CA GLY A 538 1.68 -12.79 9.47
C GLY A 538 0.58 -12.08 10.24
N SER A 539 -0.67 -12.32 9.87
CA SER A 539 -1.75 -11.46 10.32
C SER A 539 -2.16 -11.65 11.78
N ARG A 540 -2.18 -10.55 12.55
CA ARG A 540 -2.56 -10.54 13.97
C ARG A 540 -4.05 -10.41 14.24
N LEU A 541 -4.78 -9.97 13.22
CA LEU A 541 -6.23 -9.82 13.27
C LEU A 541 -6.95 -11.13 13.02
N ASP A 542 -6.25 -12.23 12.76
CA ASP A 542 -6.86 -13.56 12.80
C ASP A 542 -7.00 -14.00 14.27
N ALA A 543 -8.24 -14.21 14.71
CA ALA A 543 -8.56 -14.64 16.08
C ALA A 543 -8.88 -16.13 16.11
N ASP A 544 -8.73 -16.73 17.30
CA ASP A 544 -9.10 -18.12 17.53
C ASP A 544 -10.56 -18.37 17.12
N ARG A 545 -10.76 -19.41 16.30
CA ARG A 545 -12.07 -19.80 15.81
C ARG A 545 -13.01 -20.10 16.96
N ASP A 546 -12.50 -20.75 18.00
CA ASP A 546 -13.28 -21.22 19.13
C ASP A 546 -13.71 -20.06 20.02
N GLU A 547 -12.87 -19.05 20.19
CA GLU A 547 -13.22 -17.82 20.93
C GLU A 547 -14.44 -17.13 20.31
N TYR A 548 -14.46 -17.04 18.98
CA TYR A 548 -15.59 -16.45 18.27
C TYR A 548 -16.86 -17.31 18.35
N PHE A 549 -16.73 -18.63 18.23
CA PHE A 549 -17.88 -19.54 18.35
C PHE A 549 -18.51 -19.44 19.75
N LYS A 550 -17.68 -19.37 20.78
CA LYS A 550 -18.12 -19.10 22.16
C LYS A 550 -18.84 -17.76 22.28
N PHE A 551 -18.32 -16.70 21.66
CA PHE A 551 -18.96 -15.39 21.71
C PHE A 551 -20.30 -15.33 20.98
N MET A 552 -20.41 -15.98 19.81
CA MET A 552 -21.69 -16.07 19.08
C MET A 552 -22.72 -16.91 19.85
N ALA A 553 -22.29 -18.02 20.47
CA ALA A 553 -23.16 -18.80 21.35
C ALA A 553 -23.65 -17.96 22.55
N PHE A 554 -22.78 -17.15 23.13
CA PHE A 554 -23.13 -16.20 24.19
C PHE A 554 -24.18 -15.17 23.73
N ILE A 555 -24.00 -14.51 22.57
CA ILE A 555 -25.00 -13.57 22.02
C ILE A 555 -26.37 -14.24 21.87
N ARG A 556 -26.39 -15.48 21.39
CA ARG A 556 -27.65 -16.23 21.23
C ARG A 556 -28.29 -16.55 22.58
N SER A 557 -27.49 -16.92 23.58
CA SER A 557 -27.99 -17.15 24.96
C SER A 557 -28.61 -15.89 25.53
N GLU A 558 -27.89 -14.76 25.50
CA GLU A 558 -28.38 -13.47 25.97
C GLU A 558 -29.65 -13.04 25.22
N PHE A 559 -29.70 -13.28 23.91
CA PHE A 559 -30.88 -13.01 23.10
C PHE A 559 -32.09 -13.78 23.63
N HIS A 560 -31.96 -15.09 23.86
CA HIS A 560 -33.05 -15.92 24.34
C HIS A 560 -33.52 -15.49 25.72
N ASP A 561 -32.59 -15.23 26.64
CA ASP A 561 -32.89 -14.77 28.00
C ASP A 561 -33.67 -13.45 28.02
N HIS A 562 -33.31 -12.51 27.14
CA HIS A 562 -34.03 -11.23 27.04
C HIS A 562 -35.36 -11.36 26.31
N ASN A 563 -35.41 -12.18 25.26
CA ASN A 563 -36.61 -12.38 24.44
C ASN A 563 -37.74 -13.02 25.25
N ASP A 564 -37.42 -13.99 26.12
CA ASP A 564 -38.39 -14.67 26.98
C ASP A 564 -38.93 -13.75 28.10
N ARG A 565 -38.18 -12.70 28.44
CA ARG A 565 -38.57 -11.73 29.49
C ARG A 565 -39.39 -10.55 28.98
N ILE A 566 -39.52 -10.34 27.66
CA ILE A 566 -40.29 -9.23 27.08
C ILE A 566 -41.72 -9.21 27.67
N ASP A 567 -42.34 -10.38 27.78
CA ASP A 567 -43.72 -10.59 28.22
C ASP A 567 -44.00 -10.14 29.65
N TRP A 568 -42.96 -10.17 30.48
CA TRP A 568 -43.02 -9.93 31.92
C TRP A 568 -42.95 -8.44 32.27
N TYR A 569 -42.49 -7.62 31.32
CA TYR A 569 -42.32 -6.18 31.52
C TYR A 569 -43.46 -5.37 30.88
N ARG A 570 -43.67 -4.17 31.41
CA ARG A 570 -44.63 -3.18 30.91
C ARG A 570 -43.98 -1.79 30.89
N GLY A 571 -44.45 -0.93 29.99
CA GLY A 571 -44.01 0.47 29.92
C GLY A 571 -42.55 0.62 29.49
N GLU A 572 -41.77 1.47 30.17
CA GLU A 572 -40.40 1.80 29.74
C GLU A 572 -39.44 0.60 29.79
N ARG A 573 -39.63 -0.31 30.75
CA ARG A 573 -38.81 -1.54 30.84
C ARG A 573 -39.05 -2.48 29.67
N GLU A 574 -40.30 -2.61 29.23
CA GLU A 574 -40.64 -3.40 28.04
C GLU A 574 -39.92 -2.85 26.81
N ILE A 575 -39.96 -1.52 26.61
CA ILE A 575 -39.27 -0.85 25.49
C ILE A 575 -37.76 -1.12 25.52
N GLN A 576 -37.14 -1.03 26.71
CA GLN A 576 -35.72 -1.31 26.88
C GLN A 576 -35.37 -2.75 26.51
N HIS A 577 -36.15 -3.73 26.98
CA HIS A 577 -35.93 -5.15 26.66
C HIS A 577 -36.16 -5.48 25.20
N VAL A 578 -37.19 -4.92 24.56
CA VAL A 578 -37.43 -5.06 23.11
C VAL A 578 -36.23 -4.52 22.33
N PHE A 579 -35.71 -3.35 22.71
CA PHE A 579 -34.58 -2.73 22.01
C PHE A 579 -33.29 -3.53 22.18
N LEU A 580 -33.03 -4.03 23.39
CA LEU A 580 -31.87 -4.88 23.65
C LEU A 580 -31.95 -6.18 22.86
N THR A 581 -33.13 -6.82 22.84
CA THR A 581 -33.36 -8.07 22.09
C THR A 581 -33.17 -7.87 20.58
N LEU A 582 -33.73 -6.80 20.02
CA LEU A 582 -33.48 -6.42 18.62
C LEU A 582 -32.02 -6.11 18.35
N GLN A 583 -31.34 -5.43 19.29
CA GLN A 583 -29.93 -5.11 19.16
C GLN A 583 -29.05 -6.36 19.15
N LEU A 584 -29.36 -7.37 19.97
CA LEU A 584 -28.68 -8.68 19.96
C LEU A 584 -28.98 -9.47 18.68
N GLN A 585 -30.22 -9.45 18.18
CA GLN A 585 -30.59 -10.05 16.89
C GLN A 585 -29.77 -9.46 15.74
N HIS A 586 -29.69 -8.12 15.67
CA HIS A 586 -28.92 -7.44 14.63
C HIS A 586 -27.41 -7.54 14.85
N LEU A 587 -26.93 -7.69 16.08
CA LEU A 587 -25.52 -8.01 16.35
C LEU A 587 -25.15 -9.38 15.80
N ASN A 588 -26.02 -10.39 16.00
CA ASN A 588 -25.87 -11.70 15.38
C ASN A 588 -25.87 -11.61 13.84
N LEU A 589 -26.78 -10.82 13.25
CA LEU A 589 -26.79 -10.55 11.80
C LEU A 589 -25.47 -9.92 11.33
N TYR A 590 -24.97 -8.89 12.02
CA TYR A 590 -23.72 -8.21 11.67
C TYR A 590 -22.56 -9.20 11.53
N PHE A 591 -22.41 -10.05 12.54
CA PHE A 591 -21.36 -11.04 12.61
C PHE A 591 -21.52 -12.13 11.55
N LEU A 592 -22.75 -12.62 11.34
CA LEU A 592 -23.05 -13.59 10.30
C LEU A 592 -22.77 -13.04 8.89
N THR A 593 -23.11 -11.77 8.64
CA THR A 593 -22.77 -11.10 7.37
C THR A 593 -21.25 -11.09 7.16
N GLN A 594 -20.47 -10.70 8.18
CA GLN A 594 -19.00 -10.65 8.04
C GLN A 594 -18.36 -12.02 7.81
N VAL A 595 -18.81 -13.06 8.51
CA VAL A 595 -18.31 -14.44 8.31
C VAL A 595 -18.70 -14.95 6.93
N ALA A 596 -19.95 -14.75 6.50
CA ALA A 596 -20.42 -15.34 5.26
C ALA A 596 -19.90 -14.64 4.01
N THR A 597 -19.61 -13.34 4.10
CA THR A 597 -19.30 -12.52 2.91
C THR A 597 -17.93 -11.84 2.95
N ALA A 598 -17.11 -12.09 3.99
CA ALA A 598 -15.86 -11.38 4.25
C ALA A 598 -15.96 -9.84 4.21
N LEU A 599 -17.18 -9.31 4.41
CA LEU A 599 -17.47 -7.89 4.32
C LEU A 599 -16.68 -7.09 5.35
N ARG A 600 -16.06 -5.98 4.93
CA ARG A 600 -15.47 -5.02 5.87
C ARG A 600 -16.54 -4.48 6.83
N PRO A 601 -16.19 -4.06 8.05
CA PRO A 601 -17.09 -3.36 8.96
C PRO A 601 -17.92 -2.29 8.22
N PRO A 602 -19.25 -2.45 8.15
CA PRO A 602 -20.11 -1.51 7.44
C PRO A 602 -19.90 -0.07 7.92
N GLY A 603 -19.55 0.79 6.98
CA GLY A 603 -19.49 2.24 7.16
C GLY A 603 -20.82 2.91 6.85
N LYS A 604 -20.85 4.25 6.97
CA LYS A 604 -22.04 5.06 6.62
C LYS A 604 -22.38 4.99 5.12
N LYS A 605 -21.38 4.78 4.27
CA LYS A 605 -21.52 4.72 2.81
C LYS A 605 -21.64 3.31 2.25
N THR A 606 -21.48 2.28 3.07
CA THR A 606 -21.55 0.89 2.61
C THR A 606 -22.92 0.60 1.98
N THR A 607 -22.94 0.00 0.80
CA THR A 607 -24.13 -0.61 0.25
C THR A 607 -23.96 -2.13 0.32
N PHE A 608 -25.05 -2.83 0.60
CA PHE A 608 -25.07 -4.29 0.69
C PHE A 608 -26.48 -4.74 0.32
N SER A 609 -26.57 -5.73 -0.57
CA SER A 609 -27.81 -6.31 -1.01
C SER A 609 -27.61 -7.81 -1.18
N ALA A 610 -28.39 -8.60 -0.47
CA ALA A 610 -28.48 -10.04 -0.68
C ALA A 610 -29.64 -10.31 -1.64
N ASN A 611 -29.33 -10.74 -2.85
CA ASN A 611 -30.34 -11.04 -3.86
C ASN A 611 -30.96 -12.42 -3.60
N GLU A 612 -32.28 -12.44 -3.40
CA GLU A 612 -33.03 -13.66 -3.10
C GLU A 612 -33.11 -14.64 -4.27
N HIS A 613 -32.98 -14.17 -5.51
CA HIS A 613 -33.12 -14.97 -6.73
C HIS A 613 -31.81 -15.61 -7.18
N PHE A 614 -30.68 -14.94 -6.93
CA PHE A 614 -29.37 -15.41 -7.39
C PHE A 614 -28.53 -16.03 -6.28
N ASP A 615 -29.00 -16.00 -5.02
CA ASP A 615 -28.22 -16.43 -3.85
C ASP A 615 -26.82 -15.76 -3.79
N LEU A 616 -26.76 -14.48 -4.20
CA LEU A 616 -25.56 -13.66 -4.24
C LEU A 616 -25.75 -12.38 -3.43
N ALA A 617 -24.70 -11.98 -2.73
CA ALA A 617 -24.58 -10.76 -1.97
C ALA A 617 -23.66 -9.81 -2.72
N TYR A 618 -24.19 -8.67 -3.10
CA TYR A 618 -23.42 -7.55 -3.62
C TYR A 618 -23.10 -6.58 -2.49
N SER A 619 -21.86 -6.09 -2.42
CA SER A 619 -21.51 -5.01 -1.50
C SER A 619 -20.54 -4.01 -2.11
N ASP A 620 -20.67 -2.75 -1.72
CA ASP A 620 -19.70 -1.69 -1.99
C ASP A 620 -19.39 -0.97 -0.67
N THR A 621 -18.14 -1.02 -0.23
CA THR A 621 -17.74 -0.54 1.10
C THR A 621 -16.95 0.76 1.10
N LYS A 622 -16.30 1.11 -0.02
CA LYS A 622 -15.37 2.25 -0.11
C LYS A 622 -15.33 2.81 -1.53
N PRO A 623 -16.12 3.85 -1.82
CA PRO A 623 -15.88 4.70 -2.98
C PRO A 623 -14.65 5.58 -2.67
N SER A 624 -13.52 5.31 -3.32
CA SER A 624 -12.43 6.28 -3.47
C SER A 624 -12.55 6.98 -4.83
N THR A 625 -11.82 8.07 -5.04
CA THR A 625 -11.82 8.76 -6.35
C THR A 625 -11.28 7.90 -7.49
N ASP A 626 -10.48 6.88 -7.17
CA ASP A 626 -9.73 6.09 -8.15
C ASP A 626 -10.22 4.63 -8.22
N PHE A 627 -10.84 4.11 -7.16
CA PHE A 627 -11.31 2.72 -7.05
C PHE A 627 -12.55 2.59 -6.17
N THR A 628 -13.49 1.73 -6.58
CA THR A 628 -14.61 1.27 -5.75
C THR A 628 -14.35 -0.16 -5.32
N GLU A 629 -14.33 -0.43 -4.02
CA GLU A 629 -14.23 -1.80 -3.51
C GLU A 629 -15.59 -2.48 -3.57
N ILE A 630 -15.80 -3.22 -4.66
CA ILE A 630 -16.99 -4.03 -4.92
C ILE A 630 -16.67 -5.48 -4.54
N ASN A 631 -17.62 -6.14 -3.87
CA ASN A 631 -17.56 -7.56 -3.53
C ASN A 631 -18.82 -8.27 -4.05
N VAL A 632 -18.65 -9.47 -4.58
CA VAL A 632 -19.73 -10.42 -4.85
C VAL A 632 -19.44 -11.70 -4.08
N ALA A 633 -20.30 -12.03 -3.12
CA ALA A 633 -20.15 -13.19 -2.25
C ALA A 633 -21.40 -14.09 -2.31
N PRO A 634 -21.28 -15.41 -2.08
CA PRO A 634 -22.45 -16.25 -2.01
C PRO A 634 -23.26 -15.96 -0.75
N VAL A 635 -24.59 -16.03 -0.87
CA VAL A 635 -25.52 -15.85 0.24
C VAL A 635 -25.84 -17.20 0.84
N HIS A 636 -25.16 -17.51 1.93
CA HIS A 636 -25.47 -18.69 2.72
C HIS A 636 -26.93 -18.68 3.20
N LYS A 637 -27.61 -19.85 3.15
CA LYS A 637 -29.04 -20.00 3.52
C LYS A 637 -29.38 -19.45 4.90
N VAL A 638 -28.46 -19.61 5.86
CA VAL A 638 -28.61 -19.10 7.23
C VAL A 638 -28.56 -17.57 7.29
N LEU A 639 -27.67 -16.94 6.51
CA LEU A 639 -27.64 -15.48 6.40
C LEU A 639 -28.94 -14.97 5.78
N LYS A 640 -29.40 -15.60 4.69
CA LYS A 640 -30.69 -15.30 4.04
C LYS A 640 -31.84 -15.39 5.05
N ALA A 641 -31.94 -16.50 5.77
CA ALA A 641 -32.99 -16.72 6.75
C ALA A 641 -32.95 -15.70 7.91
N GLN A 642 -31.75 -15.32 8.38
CA GLN A 642 -31.62 -14.29 9.42
C GLN A 642 -31.99 -12.89 8.90
N ILE A 643 -31.62 -12.53 7.66
CA ILE A 643 -32.04 -11.26 7.03
C ILE A 643 -33.56 -11.20 6.94
N MET A 644 -34.20 -12.26 6.44
CA MET A 644 -35.66 -12.34 6.34
C MET A 644 -36.33 -12.21 7.71
N GLN A 645 -35.82 -12.91 8.72
CA GLN A 645 -36.38 -12.83 10.07
C GLN A 645 -36.27 -11.42 10.67
N CYS A 646 -35.14 -10.73 10.45
CA CYS A 646 -34.97 -9.33 10.87
C CYS A 646 -35.95 -8.39 10.15
N ARG A 647 -36.23 -8.60 8.85
CA ARG A 647 -37.22 -7.80 8.11
C ARG A 647 -38.62 -8.00 8.69
N GLU A 648 -39.06 -9.23 8.92
CA GLU A 648 -40.35 -9.53 9.55
C GLU A 648 -40.48 -8.92 10.94
N ASP A 649 -39.41 -8.96 11.73
CA ASP A 649 -39.42 -8.43 13.10
C ASP A 649 -39.41 -6.90 13.13
N LEU A 650 -38.84 -6.23 12.12
CA LEU A 650 -38.98 -4.78 11.93
C LEU A 650 -40.41 -4.38 11.56
N GLU A 651 -41.10 -5.17 10.75
CA GLU A 651 -42.53 -4.94 10.44
C GLU A 651 -43.39 -5.10 11.69
N LYS A 652 -43.13 -6.13 12.51
CA LYS A 652 -43.81 -6.30 13.81
C LYS A 652 -43.49 -5.18 14.78
N LEU A 653 -42.24 -4.69 14.81
CA LEU A 653 -41.84 -3.55 15.63
C LEU A 653 -42.67 -2.31 15.29
N GLU A 654 -42.96 -2.07 14.01
CA GLU A 654 -43.79 -0.95 13.59
C GLU A 654 -45.20 -1.03 14.18
N LEU A 655 -45.83 -2.20 14.08
CA LEU A 655 -47.15 -2.46 14.65
C LEU A 655 -47.15 -2.29 16.18
N TRP A 656 -46.19 -2.92 16.84
CA TRP A 656 -45.99 -2.86 18.29
C TRP A 656 -45.73 -1.42 18.78
N ALA A 657 -44.95 -0.64 18.03
CA ALA A 657 -44.64 0.77 18.32
C ALA A 657 -45.88 1.66 18.18
N LYS A 658 -46.68 1.44 17.13
CA LYS A 658 -47.92 2.17 16.88
C LYS A 658 -48.92 2.01 18.02
N GLN A 659 -49.08 0.79 18.54
CA GLN A 659 -49.96 0.51 19.68
C GLN A 659 -49.54 1.23 20.97
N ARG A 660 -48.25 1.52 21.12
CA ARG A 660 -47.66 2.21 22.29
C ARG A 660 -47.50 3.72 22.09
N GLY A 661 -48.05 4.27 21.00
CA GLY A 661 -47.93 5.70 20.67
C GLY A 661 -46.49 6.13 20.39
N LEU A 662 -45.66 5.22 19.89
CA LEU A 662 -44.30 5.47 19.42
C LEU A 662 -44.31 5.61 17.89
N ILE A 663 -43.40 6.42 17.36
CA ILE A 663 -43.26 6.64 15.91
C ILE A 663 -41.98 5.97 15.44
N LEU A 664 -42.07 5.00 14.54
CA LEU A 664 -40.89 4.45 13.88
C LEU A 664 -40.46 5.38 12.74
N ASN A 665 -39.23 5.87 12.78
CA ASN A 665 -38.73 6.75 11.72
C ASN A 665 -38.47 5.96 10.42
N GLN A 666 -39.44 5.99 9.51
CA GLN A 666 -39.40 5.33 8.21
C GLN A 666 -38.68 6.12 7.10
N THR A 667 -38.11 7.30 7.39
CA THR A 667 -37.48 8.16 6.35
C THR A 667 -36.36 7.47 5.56
N ARG A 668 -35.89 6.31 6.02
CA ARG A 668 -35.13 5.37 5.22
C ARG A 668 -35.97 4.10 5.09
N LYS A 669 -36.63 3.89 3.94
CA LYS A 669 -37.31 2.61 3.66
C LYS A 669 -36.34 1.47 4.01
N PHE A 670 -36.82 0.48 4.76
CA PHE A 670 -36.05 -0.62 5.35
C PHE A 670 -35.48 -1.63 4.32
N HIS A 671 -35.00 -1.18 3.16
CA HIS A 671 -34.32 -2.00 2.17
C HIS A 671 -32.84 -2.21 2.51
N HIS A 672 -32.54 -2.45 3.79
CA HIS A 672 -31.16 -2.62 4.23
C HIS A 672 -30.99 -4.01 4.83
N ASP A 673 -30.32 -4.87 4.09
CA ASP A 673 -29.90 -6.22 4.50
C ASP A 673 -28.77 -6.18 5.55
N LEU A 674 -28.46 -4.99 6.08
CA LEU A 674 -27.42 -4.74 7.05
C LEU A 674 -27.99 -4.57 8.46
N ALA A 675 -27.20 -4.95 9.45
CA ALA A 675 -27.51 -4.81 10.85
C ALA A 675 -27.84 -3.35 11.27
N LEU A 676 -28.77 -3.22 12.22
CA LEU A 676 -29.28 -1.96 12.75
C LEU A 676 -29.08 -1.87 14.26
N THR A 677 -29.00 -0.64 14.74
CA THR A 677 -29.07 -0.25 16.15
C THR A 677 -30.31 0.60 16.36
N PHE A 678 -30.91 0.51 17.53
CA PHE A 678 -32.17 1.20 17.84
C PHE A 678 -31.95 2.20 18.97
N ARG A 679 -32.51 3.40 18.81
CA ARG A 679 -32.53 4.39 19.88
C ARG A 679 -33.88 5.08 19.96
N LEU A 680 -34.31 5.41 21.18
CA LEU A 680 -35.53 6.18 21.42
C LEU A 680 -35.18 7.65 21.63
N ARG A 681 -35.74 8.54 20.80
CA ARG A 681 -35.73 9.98 21.06
C ARG A 681 -36.89 10.29 22.01
N LYS A 682 -36.58 10.46 23.30
CA LYS A 682 -37.58 10.67 24.37
C LYS A 682 -38.57 11.79 24.04
N ASN A 683 -38.06 12.95 23.61
CA ASN A 683 -38.88 14.15 23.37
C ASN A 683 -39.88 13.98 22.20
N SER A 684 -39.56 13.16 21.21
CA SER A 684 -40.39 12.97 20.02
C SER A 684 -41.04 11.59 19.96
N ARG A 685 -40.91 10.77 21.01
CA ARG A 685 -41.36 9.37 21.08
C ARG A 685 -40.99 8.56 19.82
N MET A 686 -39.84 8.88 19.24
CA MET A 686 -39.45 8.39 17.93
C MET A 686 -38.39 7.31 18.07
N ILE A 687 -38.65 6.14 17.52
CA ILE A 687 -37.68 5.05 17.36
C ILE A 687 -36.85 5.36 16.12
N VAL A 688 -35.55 5.50 16.30
CA VAL A 688 -34.61 5.79 15.21
C VAL A 688 -33.74 4.55 14.98
N PRO A 689 -34.05 3.75 13.95
CA PRO A 689 -33.14 2.71 13.48
C PRO A 689 -31.94 3.37 12.78
N GLU A 690 -30.74 2.96 13.14
CA GLU A 690 -29.49 3.44 12.55
C GLU A 690 -28.59 2.28 12.21
N ARG A 691 -27.88 2.35 11.09
CA ARG A 691 -26.90 1.33 10.70
C ARG A 691 -25.93 1.03 11.84
N MET A 692 -25.71 -0.27 12.09
CA MET A 692 -24.72 -0.78 13.00
C MET A 692 -23.34 -0.70 12.33
N THR A 693 -22.51 0.27 12.74
CA THR A 693 -21.14 0.42 12.23
C THR A 693 -20.16 -0.35 13.11
N GLY A 694 -18.94 -0.60 12.62
CA GLY A 694 -17.91 -1.27 13.42
C GLY A 694 -17.60 -0.58 14.77
N ALA A 695 -17.72 0.75 14.84
CA ALA A 695 -17.59 1.48 16.10
C ALA A 695 -18.72 1.15 17.08
N LYS A 696 -19.97 1.12 16.60
CA LYS A 696 -21.12 0.73 17.43
C LYS A 696 -21.05 -0.72 17.89
N VAL A 697 -20.58 -1.62 17.03
CA VAL A 697 -20.35 -3.02 17.43
C VAL A 697 -19.36 -3.10 18.57
N ARG A 698 -18.21 -2.42 18.48
CA ARG A 698 -17.26 -2.37 19.60
C ARG A 698 -17.91 -1.85 20.88
N ASP A 699 -18.66 -0.76 20.80
CA ASP A 699 -19.32 -0.20 21.99
C ASP A 699 -20.32 -1.19 22.62
N ILE A 700 -21.09 -1.91 21.80
CA ILE A 700 -22.07 -2.91 22.27
C ILE A 700 -21.35 -4.11 22.87
N VAL A 701 -20.37 -4.66 22.16
CA VAL A 701 -19.61 -5.83 22.58
C VAL A 701 -18.89 -5.53 23.89
N THR A 702 -18.17 -4.41 23.99
CA THR A 702 -17.47 -4.00 25.21
C THR A 702 -18.40 -3.89 26.41
N LYS A 703 -19.62 -3.35 26.23
CA LYS A 703 -20.63 -3.28 27.29
C LYS A 703 -21.09 -4.67 27.70
N LEU A 704 -21.50 -5.50 26.75
CA LEU A 704 -21.95 -6.88 27.03
C LEU A 704 -20.88 -7.69 27.74
N THR A 705 -19.61 -7.57 27.34
CA THR A 705 -18.51 -8.29 28.00
C THR A 705 -18.23 -7.76 29.39
N ALA A 706 -18.26 -6.44 29.60
CA ALA A 706 -18.05 -5.84 30.91
C ALA A 706 -19.18 -6.18 31.90
N GLU A 707 -20.43 -6.14 31.44
CA GLU A 707 -21.62 -6.46 32.25
C GLU A 707 -21.67 -7.93 32.68
N ASN A 708 -21.10 -8.84 31.87
CA ASN A 708 -21.10 -10.27 32.13
C ASN A 708 -19.76 -10.83 32.65
N GLY A 709 -18.78 -9.97 32.94
CA GLY A 709 -17.45 -10.39 33.43
C GLY A 709 -16.68 -11.28 32.44
N LEU A 710 -16.94 -11.14 31.14
CA LEU A 710 -16.33 -11.96 30.10
C LEU A 710 -15.05 -11.29 29.59
N SER A 711 -13.96 -12.06 29.52
CA SER A 711 -12.69 -11.63 28.92
C SER A 711 -12.55 -12.24 27.53
N PHE A 712 -13.17 -11.59 26.53
CA PHE A 712 -12.91 -11.89 25.12
C PHE A 712 -11.92 -10.87 24.57
N SER A 713 -11.00 -11.31 23.71
CA SER A 713 -10.08 -10.49 22.91
C SER A 713 -10.78 -9.84 21.69
N LEU A 714 -11.97 -10.33 21.33
CA LEU A 714 -12.85 -9.84 20.27
C LEU A 714 -13.14 -8.32 20.23
N PRO A 715 -13.34 -7.59 21.36
CA PRO A 715 -13.67 -6.16 21.33
C PRO A 715 -12.56 -5.30 20.72
N VAL A 716 -11.30 -5.74 20.84
CA VAL A 716 -10.11 -5.01 20.35
C VAL A 716 -9.85 -5.30 18.86
N LYS A 717 -10.23 -6.49 18.38
CA LYS A 717 -9.97 -6.96 17.00
C LYS A 717 -11.16 -6.82 16.02
N ALA A 718 -12.29 -6.28 16.46
CA ALA A 718 -13.56 -6.28 15.70
C ALA A 718 -13.57 -5.56 14.33
N ASN A 719 -12.49 -4.87 13.94
CA ASN A 719 -12.35 -4.33 12.59
C ASN A 719 -11.64 -5.36 11.69
N ASN A 720 -12.36 -5.90 10.70
CA ASN A 720 -11.88 -6.85 9.69
C ASN A 720 -11.55 -8.28 10.16
N LEU A 721 -11.69 -8.64 11.44
CA LEU A 721 -11.43 -10.00 11.97
C LEU A 721 -11.81 -11.15 11.00
N PHE A 722 -13.05 -11.20 10.54
CA PHE A 722 -13.54 -12.28 9.67
C PHE A 722 -12.96 -12.26 8.27
N ARG A 723 -12.56 -11.10 7.79
CA ARG A 723 -11.86 -10.99 6.52
C ARG A 723 -10.50 -11.70 6.63
N HIS A 724 -9.76 -11.44 7.71
CA HIS A 724 -8.49 -12.13 8.00
C HIS A 724 -8.69 -13.63 8.18
N LYS A 725 -9.67 -14.01 9.00
CA LYS A 725 -9.99 -15.41 9.27
C LYS A 725 -10.42 -16.17 8.01
N ASN A 726 -11.30 -15.58 7.20
CA ASN A 726 -11.74 -16.20 5.96
C ASN A 726 -10.58 -16.32 4.98
N ALA A 727 -9.70 -15.32 4.87
CA ALA A 727 -8.49 -15.43 4.07
C ALA A 727 -7.63 -16.61 4.53
N THR A 728 -7.27 -16.67 5.81
CA THR A 728 -6.44 -17.76 6.35
C THR A 728 -7.11 -19.12 6.16
N ALA A 729 -8.41 -19.24 6.44
CA ALA A 729 -9.10 -20.52 6.46
C ALA A 729 -9.50 -21.04 5.07
N LEU A 730 -9.74 -20.15 4.10
CA LEU A 730 -10.02 -20.51 2.70
C LEU A 730 -8.75 -20.64 1.85
N TYR A 731 -7.59 -20.25 2.39
CA TYR A 731 -6.32 -20.31 1.66
C TYR A 731 -6.09 -21.70 1.08
N GLN A 732 -5.89 -21.76 -0.24
CA GLN A 732 -5.62 -22.97 -1.05
C GLN A 732 -6.76 -23.98 -1.18
N ASP A 733 -7.76 -23.92 -0.30
CA ASP A 733 -9.04 -24.61 -0.49
C ASP A 733 -9.89 -23.91 -1.56
N VAL A 734 -9.67 -22.60 -1.75
CA VAL A 734 -10.26 -21.77 -2.80
C VAL A 734 -9.13 -21.17 -3.66
N PRO A 735 -9.28 -21.12 -4.99
CA PRO A 735 -8.33 -20.42 -5.86
C PRO A 735 -8.08 -18.98 -5.39
N ASP A 736 -6.81 -18.57 -5.32
CA ASP A 736 -6.38 -17.26 -4.80
C ASP A 736 -7.13 -16.07 -5.42
N ILE A 737 -7.47 -16.18 -6.71
CA ILE A 737 -8.19 -15.16 -7.47
C ILE A 737 -9.62 -15.00 -6.96
N LEU A 738 -10.34 -16.12 -6.74
CA LEU A 738 -11.69 -16.09 -6.17
C LEU A 738 -11.66 -15.61 -4.72
N LEU A 739 -10.64 -16.00 -3.95
CA LEU A 739 -10.48 -15.54 -2.59
C LEU A 739 -10.21 -14.03 -2.54
N ASP A 740 -9.43 -13.49 -3.47
CA ASP A 740 -9.21 -12.04 -3.59
C ASP A 740 -10.49 -11.28 -3.99
N GLU A 741 -11.29 -11.80 -4.92
CA GLU A 741 -12.57 -11.21 -5.31
C GLU A 741 -13.57 -11.25 -4.15
N TYR A 742 -13.71 -12.40 -3.49
CA TYR A 742 -14.52 -12.59 -2.28
C TYR A 742 -14.14 -11.60 -1.16
N MET A 743 -12.89 -11.15 -1.17
CA MET A 743 -12.34 -10.18 -0.23
C MET A 743 -12.38 -8.75 -0.79
N ALA A 744 -12.84 -8.51 -2.01
CA ALA A 744 -12.78 -7.21 -2.69
C ALA A 744 -11.35 -6.62 -2.77
N HIS A 745 -10.35 -7.45 -3.05
CA HIS A 745 -9.01 -7.00 -3.43
C HIS A 745 -8.98 -6.62 -4.91
N GLY A 746 -8.84 -5.33 -5.21
CA GLY A 746 -8.73 -4.88 -6.61
C GLY A 746 -7.38 -5.24 -7.23
N ARG A 747 -7.38 -6.06 -8.28
CA ARG A 747 -6.29 -6.17 -9.27
C ARG A 747 -6.85 -6.40 -10.68
N GLU A 748 -6.07 -6.09 -11.70
CA GLU A 748 -6.42 -6.37 -13.10
C GLU A 748 -6.63 -7.87 -13.33
N GLY A 749 -7.72 -8.24 -14.03
CA GLY A 749 -8.04 -9.63 -14.38
C GLY A 749 -8.62 -10.50 -13.25
N LEU A 750 -8.98 -9.93 -12.09
CA LEU A 750 -9.50 -10.67 -10.93
C LEU A 750 -11.01 -10.52 -10.68
N ASP A 751 -11.73 -9.79 -11.51
CA ASP A 751 -13.19 -9.77 -11.45
C ASP A 751 -13.70 -10.99 -12.24
N MET A 752 -14.28 -11.99 -11.57
CA MET A 752 -14.84 -13.21 -12.17
C MET A 752 -15.93 -12.93 -13.20
N PHE A 753 -16.61 -11.78 -13.10
CA PHE A 753 -17.64 -11.37 -14.06
C PHE A 753 -17.08 -10.50 -15.19
N ASN A 754 -15.78 -10.17 -15.16
CA ASN A 754 -15.12 -9.44 -16.22
C ASN A 754 -14.75 -10.38 -17.38
N PRO A 755 -14.92 -9.97 -18.66
CA PRO A 755 -14.48 -10.76 -19.81
C PRO A 755 -12.97 -11.10 -19.80
N TRP A 756 -12.16 -10.36 -19.04
CA TRP A 756 -10.73 -10.60 -18.86
C TRP A 756 -10.40 -11.34 -17.56
N SER A 757 -11.39 -12.02 -16.95
CA SER A 757 -11.13 -12.81 -15.75
C SER A 757 -10.09 -13.89 -16.01
N THR A 758 -9.14 -14.00 -15.08
CA THR A 758 -8.10 -15.03 -15.08
C THR A 758 -8.56 -16.31 -14.36
N THR A 759 -9.82 -16.36 -13.88
CA THR A 759 -10.42 -17.55 -13.25
C THR A 759 -11.77 -17.90 -13.87
N SER A 760 -12.04 -19.21 -13.96
CA SER A 760 -13.32 -19.72 -14.42
C SER A 760 -14.41 -19.55 -13.36
N PHE A 761 -15.58 -19.09 -13.79
CA PHE A 761 -16.81 -19.07 -12.97
C PHE A 761 -17.17 -20.45 -12.40
N THR A 762 -16.73 -21.54 -13.05
CA THR A 762 -16.94 -22.92 -12.57
C THR A 762 -16.28 -23.23 -11.23
N CYS A 763 -15.37 -22.38 -10.75
CA CYS A 763 -14.73 -22.52 -9.44
C CYS A 763 -15.56 -21.92 -8.30
N TYR A 764 -16.66 -21.21 -8.60
CA TYR A 764 -17.51 -20.57 -7.60
C TYR A 764 -18.18 -21.55 -6.61
N PRO A 765 -18.69 -22.73 -7.03
CA PRO A 765 -19.25 -23.71 -6.09
C PRO A 765 -18.26 -24.16 -5.01
N THR A 766 -16.96 -24.21 -5.33
CA THR A 766 -15.93 -24.52 -4.33
C THR A 766 -15.88 -23.46 -3.22
N LEU A 767 -16.04 -22.18 -3.58
CA LEU A 767 -16.12 -21.09 -2.60
C LEU A 767 -17.37 -21.22 -1.73
N GLU A 768 -18.52 -21.57 -2.32
CA GLU A 768 -19.77 -21.82 -1.59
C GLU A 768 -19.61 -22.93 -0.56
N ASP A 769 -19.15 -24.11 -0.98
CA ASP A 769 -18.95 -25.27 -0.11
C ASP A 769 -18.02 -24.95 1.08
N LYS A 770 -16.95 -24.19 0.81
CA LYS A 770 -15.97 -23.82 1.85
C LYS A 770 -16.49 -22.76 2.81
N ILE A 771 -17.30 -21.82 2.33
CA ILE A 771 -17.99 -20.87 3.20
C ILE A 771 -19.03 -21.60 4.07
N ASP A 772 -19.76 -22.56 3.51
CA ASP A 772 -20.69 -23.43 4.25
C ASP A 772 -19.96 -24.18 5.39
N GLU A 773 -18.77 -24.74 5.12
CA GLU A 773 -17.91 -25.37 6.12
C GLU A 773 -17.44 -24.41 7.22
N LEU A 774 -17.10 -23.16 6.88
CA LEU A 774 -16.69 -22.13 7.85
C LEU A 774 -17.84 -21.70 8.75
N ILE A 775 -19.04 -21.57 8.19
CA ILE A 775 -20.24 -21.18 8.92
C ILE A 775 -20.78 -22.36 9.74
N LYS A 776 -20.48 -23.60 9.36
CA LYS A 776 -20.84 -24.81 10.11
C LYS A 776 -20.36 -24.70 11.57
N GLY A 777 -21.29 -24.82 12.50
CA GLY A 777 -21.07 -24.63 13.94
C GLY A 777 -21.50 -23.27 14.50
N LEU A 778 -21.61 -22.23 13.65
CA LEU A 778 -22.29 -20.96 14.00
C LEU A 778 -23.81 -21.04 13.82
N VAL A 779 -24.27 -22.10 13.17
CA VAL A 779 -25.65 -22.25 12.69
C VAL A 779 -26.58 -22.66 13.82
N GLY A 780 -27.51 -21.77 14.13
CA GLY A 780 -28.77 -22.11 14.80
C GLY A 780 -29.95 -21.58 13.99
N LYS A 781 -31.18 -21.81 14.47
CA LYS A 781 -32.36 -21.18 13.88
C LYS A 781 -32.20 -19.64 13.86
N PRO A 782 -32.76 -18.93 12.87
CA PRO A 782 -32.81 -17.47 12.87
C PRO A 782 -33.32 -16.98 14.22
N LEU A 783 -32.65 -15.98 14.78
CA LEU A 783 -33.11 -15.33 16.01
C LEU A 783 -34.38 -14.55 15.67
N LYS A 784 -35.48 -14.85 16.35
CA LYS A 784 -36.81 -14.27 16.15
C LYS A 784 -37.27 -13.59 17.42
N VAL A 785 -37.66 -12.33 17.32
CA VAL A 785 -38.17 -11.55 18.46
C VAL A 785 -39.64 -11.87 18.71
N ASN A 786 -39.98 -12.14 19.97
CA ASN A 786 -41.35 -12.42 20.40
C ASN A 786 -42.07 -11.09 20.63
N PHE A 787 -42.61 -10.51 19.56
CA PHE A 787 -43.54 -9.39 19.69
C PHE A 787 -44.93 -9.91 20.05
N HIS A 788 -45.47 -9.43 21.17
CA HIS A 788 -46.93 -9.44 21.38
C HIS A 788 -47.50 -8.17 20.76
N VAL A 789 -47.91 -8.31 19.50
CA VAL A 789 -48.71 -7.32 18.78
C VAL A 789 -50.18 -7.57 19.08
#